data_AF-A0A1Y1IKJ2-F1
#
_entry.id   AF-A0A1Y1IKJ2-F1
#
_cell.length_a   1.000
_cell.length_b   1.000
_cell.length_c   1.000
_cell.angle_alpha   90.00
_cell.angle_beta   90.00
_cell.angle_gamma   90.00
#
_symmetry.space_group_name_H-M   'P 1'
#
loop_
_entity.id
_entity.type
_entity.pdbx_description
1 polymer ?
#
loop_
_entity_poly.entity_id
_entity_poly.type
_entity_poly.pdbx_seq_one_letter_code
_entity_poly.pdbx_strand_id
1 'polypeptide(L)'
;MDEEADDSEEAKRKRPDITLRRTLRKDKETSVVQTGWKFLCQERGIRDRIEEIIPEVTRIRVETCLFLNLHFIRLLDEGRPIPVIDQNLVGRAMQCTYSKKPQADPDLHETFVHHYLPLCPNRPNNSCLPRIANILLELRNQLLCNIKNHVSVLFQSRHRAFVKLLLLEASPDVPFFGDADEDVESCTRLLTTATLWRPNESVRELLPEYPRIRGRISEAAIECLQGLVDSIRPEVGPLPAAPQSRPHLYVPWMRIISEEFSDRELRSFSLVPHASFSAPFIAITPTTWLELQPKSGKRKAPGELRDAFPSIGRLESGGKTFADRITTDGVSASMYFLVEKRTPPPEDRAVHIHPKQRVVGLDPGKHPDFLTGIAVTGDWDGIERQEEIISLGTRDFYHRAGFKNRTFLMHTWMSRDLDVAAFNENAPSGNTLSLEDFGKRVSFICANLYVLVRFHTARRVRKLRRRVTIKKQIEVDRACKKITAGKKTVVALGAAQVGAGRTKRQCGPCESVKRRLSSHHKATVVMIDEFRTSQVCSTCHSDVGKFAVLKRQRVTEDGIQTVTEGGGREDEDGRGRTSYKTCHNVRAEEFSDRELRSFSLVPHASFSAPFIAVTPTIWPELQPKSGKRKAPGELHDAFPSIGRLESGGKTFADRITTDGVSASVYFLVEKRTPPPEDRAVHIHPKQRVVGLDPGKHPDFLTGIAVTGDWDGIERQEEIIDLGTRDFYHRAGFKKRTFLMHTWMSRDLDVAAFNENAPPGTTVSLEEFGKRVTFVAANLYCLVRFHTARRVRKLRRRVTIKRQIEVDRACKRITAGKKTVVAFGAAQVWAGRTKRQCGPCESVKRRLSSHHGATVVMIDEYRTS
;
A
#
# COMPACT_ATOMS: atom_id res chain seq x y z
N MET A 1 -59.36 29.67 18.83
CA MET A 1 -59.89 28.40 18.31
C MET A 1 -58.68 27.56 18.01
N ASP A 2 -58.23 26.90 19.07
CA ASP A 2 -57.06 26.05 19.11
C ASP A 2 -57.47 24.67 18.58
N GLU A 3 -56.96 24.27 17.42
CA GLU A 3 -56.99 22.88 16.99
C GLU A 3 -55.61 22.29 17.29
N GLU A 4 -55.53 21.62 18.44
CA GLU A 4 -54.44 20.74 18.84
C GLU A 4 -54.35 19.58 17.83
N ALA A 5 -53.33 19.64 16.97
CA ALA A 5 -52.90 18.47 16.22
C ALA A 5 -52.13 17.53 17.16
N ASP A 6 -52.76 16.40 17.44
CA ASP A 6 -52.28 15.24 18.20
C ASP A 6 -50.93 14.73 17.66
N ASP A 7 -49.85 15.25 18.26
CA ASP A 7 -48.47 14.85 18.00
C ASP A 7 -48.15 13.59 18.82
N SER A 8 -48.80 12.47 18.48
CA SER A 8 -48.44 11.18 19.05
C SER A 8 -47.10 10.72 18.46
N GLU A 9 -45.99 11.12 19.09
CA GLU A 9 -44.67 10.53 18.86
C GLU A 9 -44.76 9.01 19.13
N GLU A 10 -44.96 8.21 18.09
CA GLU A 10 -44.70 6.78 18.14
C GLU A 10 -43.23 6.57 18.54
N ALA A 11 -43.02 6.27 19.82
CA ALA A 11 -41.73 6.00 20.40
C ALA A 11 -41.06 4.84 19.63
N LYS A 12 -40.19 5.18 18.67
CA LYS A 12 -39.39 4.23 17.90
C LYS A 12 -38.81 3.19 18.86
N ARG A 13 -39.26 1.94 18.76
CA ARG A 13 -38.78 0.78 19.54
C ARG A 13 -37.24 0.77 19.55
N LYS A 14 -36.63 1.33 20.60
CA LYS A 14 -35.17 1.34 20.76
C LYS A 14 -34.77 -0.08 21.14
N ARG A 15 -34.14 -0.78 20.20
CA ARG A 15 -33.64 -2.13 20.47
C ARG A 15 -32.72 -2.12 21.69
N PRO A 16 -33.04 -2.85 22.78
CA PRO A 16 -32.31 -2.76 24.04
C PRO A 16 -30.84 -3.16 23.91
N ASP A 17 -30.49 -4.05 22.98
CA ASP A 17 -29.10 -4.43 22.69
C ASP A 17 -28.25 -3.27 22.13
N ILE A 18 -28.86 -2.38 21.35
CA ILE A 18 -28.18 -1.20 20.78
C ILE A 18 -27.97 -0.15 21.87
N THR A 19 -28.99 0.08 22.71
CA THR A 19 -28.88 1.00 23.85
C THR A 19 -27.79 0.53 24.81
N LEU A 20 -27.80 -0.75 25.20
CA LEU A 20 -26.80 -1.32 26.10
C LEU A 20 -25.38 -1.26 25.52
N ARG A 21 -25.21 -1.51 24.20
CA ARG A 21 -23.93 -1.31 23.51
C ARG A 21 -23.47 0.15 23.47
N ARG A 22 -24.39 1.11 23.31
CA ARG A 22 -24.07 2.54 23.35
C ARG A 22 -23.63 2.96 24.75
N THR A 23 -24.34 2.50 25.78
CA THR A 23 -23.98 2.75 27.19
C THR A 23 -22.61 2.16 27.53
N LEU A 24 -22.36 0.89 27.17
CA LEU A 24 -21.06 0.23 27.37
C LEU A 24 -19.89 0.89 26.63
N ARG A 25 -20.17 1.62 25.54
CA ARG A 25 -19.16 2.31 24.73
C ARG A 25 -19.06 3.80 25.04
N LYS A 26 -19.89 4.35 25.92
CA LYS A 26 -19.91 5.78 26.23
C LYS A 26 -18.54 6.26 26.71
N ASP A 27 -17.94 5.50 27.63
CA ASP A 27 -16.67 5.83 28.28
C ASP A 27 -15.48 5.00 27.78
N LYS A 28 -15.69 4.23 26.69
CA LYS A 28 -14.66 3.36 26.10
C LYS A 28 -14.29 3.81 24.69
N GLU A 29 -13.01 3.77 24.36
CA GLU A 29 -12.49 3.91 23.01
C GLU A 29 -12.16 2.55 22.37
N THR A 30 -12.02 2.54 21.05
CA THR A 30 -11.68 1.34 20.29
C THR A 30 -10.19 1.29 19.99
N SER A 31 -9.53 0.26 20.51
CA SER A 31 -8.17 -0.14 20.16
C SER A 31 -8.21 -1.29 19.15
N VAL A 32 -7.25 -1.34 18.23
CA VAL A 32 -7.19 -2.37 17.19
C VAL A 32 -5.81 -3.02 17.19
N VAL A 33 -5.78 -4.35 17.30
CA VAL A 33 -4.56 -5.15 17.18
C VAL A 33 -4.58 -5.90 15.85
N GLN A 34 -3.53 -5.71 15.04
CA GLN A 34 -3.44 -6.32 13.72
C GLN A 34 -2.45 -7.49 13.70
N THR A 35 -2.83 -8.60 13.07
CA THR A 35 -1.99 -9.79 12.90
C THR A 35 -2.22 -10.46 11.53
N GLY A 36 -1.58 -11.60 11.28
CA GLY A 36 -1.84 -12.44 10.12
C GLY A 36 -3.06 -13.33 10.35
N TRP A 37 -3.96 -13.40 9.37
CA TRP A 37 -5.16 -14.26 9.46
C TRP A 37 -4.82 -15.73 9.70
N LYS A 38 -3.78 -16.24 9.01
CA LYS A 38 -3.28 -17.61 9.21
C LYS A 38 -2.81 -17.89 10.65
N PHE A 39 -2.30 -16.87 11.35
CA PHE A 39 -1.83 -17.03 12.73
C PHE A 39 -3.02 -17.07 13.70
N LEU A 40 -4.01 -16.21 13.48
CA LEU A 40 -5.22 -16.13 14.31
C LEU A 40 -6.15 -17.33 14.11
N CYS A 41 -6.40 -17.72 12.85
CA CYS A 41 -7.29 -18.83 12.48
C CYS A 41 -6.46 -20.02 11.98
N GLN A 42 -6.41 -21.09 12.80
CA GLN A 42 -5.73 -22.33 12.42
C GLN A 42 -6.62 -23.28 11.61
N GLU A 43 -7.94 -23.20 11.80
CA GLU A 43 -8.90 -24.05 11.11
C GLU A 43 -8.89 -23.80 9.60
N ARG A 44 -8.61 -24.85 8.83
CA ARG A 44 -8.49 -24.74 7.36
C ARG A 44 -9.83 -24.44 6.70
N GLY A 45 -10.91 -25.07 7.14
CA GLY A 45 -12.25 -24.88 6.55
C GLY A 45 -12.70 -23.43 6.57
N ILE A 46 -12.52 -22.74 7.70
CA ILE A 46 -12.86 -21.32 7.84
C ILE A 46 -11.98 -20.43 6.96
N ARG A 47 -10.67 -20.72 6.89
CA ARG A 47 -9.75 -19.97 6.02
C ARG A 47 -10.13 -20.10 4.55
N ASP A 48 -10.40 -21.32 4.10
CA ASP A 48 -10.78 -21.59 2.71
C ASP A 48 -12.15 -20.95 2.41
N ARG A 49 -13.09 -20.99 3.36
CA ARG A 49 -14.38 -20.31 3.23
C ARG A 49 -14.26 -18.79 3.09
N ILE A 50 -13.37 -18.14 3.84
CA ILE A 50 -13.13 -16.70 3.68
C ILE A 50 -12.54 -16.37 2.31
N GLU A 51 -11.64 -17.22 1.81
CA GLU A 51 -11.05 -17.06 0.48
C GLU A 51 -12.09 -17.16 -0.64
N GLU A 52 -13.14 -17.98 -0.46
CA GLU A 52 -14.31 -18.05 -1.36
C GLU A 52 -15.21 -16.80 -1.27
N ILE A 53 -15.45 -16.29 -0.07
CA ILE A 53 -16.40 -15.17 0.15
C ILE A 53 -15.85 -13.83 -0.37
N ILE A 54 -14.54 -13.60 -0.28
CA ILE A 54 -13.95 -12.29 -0.63
C ILE A 54 -14.24 -11.86 -2.08
N PRO A 55 -14.00 -12.68 -3.12
CA PRO A 55 -14.36 -12.35 -4.49
C PRO A 55 -15.83 -11.97 -4.64
N GLU A 56 -16.73 -12.76 -4.03
CA GLU A 56 -18.17 -12.58 -4.17
C GLU A 56 -18.66 -11.27 -3.52
N VAL A 57 -18.20 -10.98 -2.30
CA VAL A 57 -18.51 -9.70 -1.62
C VAL A 57 -17.92 -8.52 -2.40
N THR A 58 -16.77 -8.69 -3.05
CA THR A 58 -16.16 -7.64 -3.89
C THR A 58 -16.99 -7.38 -5.14
N ARG A 59 -17.46 -8.45 -5.82
CA ARG A 59 -18.34 -8.38 -6.99
C ARG A 59 -19.62 -7.61 -6.66
N ILE A 60 -20.33 -8.05 -5.62
CA ILE A 60 -21.59 -7.42 -5.16
C ILE A 60 -21.37 -5.94 -4.84
N ARG A 61 -20.29 -5.61 -4.14
CA ARG A 61 -19.96 -4.22 -3.81
C ARG A 61 -19.77 -3.35 -5.06
N VAL A 62 -19.08 -3.86 -6.07
CA VAL A 62 -18.82 -3.15 -7.33
C VAL A 62 -20.10 -2.95 -8.12
N GLU A 63 -20.85 -4.01 -8.36
CA GLU A 63 -22.13 -3.95 -9.06
C GLU A 63 -23.11 -2.99 -8.36
N THR A 64 -23.20 -3.04 -7.03
CA THR A 64 -24.12 -2.16 -6.29
C THR A 64 -23.76 -0.69 -6.49
N CYS A 65 -22.47 -0.34 -6.51
CA CYS A 65 -22.06 1.05 -6.74
C CYS A 65 -22.32 1.51 -8.18
N LEU A 66 -22.14 0.63 -9.16
CA LEU A 66 -22.48 0.91 -10.55
C LEU A 66 -23.99 1.12 -10.70
N PHE A 67 -24.77 0.20 -10.15
CA PHE A 67 -26.21 0.23 -10.19
C PHE A 67 -26.79 1.49 -9.51
N LEU A 68 -26.29 1.87 -8.33
CA LEU A 68 -26.73 3.10 -7.65
C LEU A 68 -26.39 4.38 -8.44
N ASN A 69 -25.21 4.46 -9.06
CA ASN A 69 -24.89 5.62 -9.91
C ASN A 69 -25.83 5.68 -11.12
N LEU A 70 -26.04 4.55 -11.81
CA LEU A 70 -26.95 4.47 -12.95
C LEU A 70 -28.38 4.87 -12.56
N HIS A 71 -28.85 4.39 -11.41
CA HIS A 71 -30.17 4.74 -10.86
C HIS A 71 -30.31 6.23 -10.58
N PHE A 72 -29.33 6.85 -9.93
CA PHE A 72 -29.40 8.28 -9.63
C PHE A 72 -29.27 9.16 -10.86
N ILE A 73 -28.43 8.77 -11.83
CA ILE A 73 -28.35 9.46 -13.12
C ILE A 73 -29.71 9.43 -13.82
N ARG A 74 -30.33 8.24 -13.94
CA ARG A 74 -31.65 8.07 -14.54
C ARG A 74 -32.71 8.94 -13.86
N LEU A 75 -32.81 8.87 -12.53
CA LEU A 75 -33.82 9.65 -11.80
C LEU A 75 -33.65 11.15 -12.02
N LEU A 76 -32.41 11.65 -12.07
CA LEU A 76 -32.15 13.08 -12.33
C LEU A 76 -32.49 13.46 -13.77
N ASP A 77 -32.12 12.63 -14.75
CA ASP A 77 -32.46 12.86 -16.16
C ASP A 77 -33.99 12.87 -16.38
N GLU A 78 -34.75 12.08 -15.60
CA GLU A 78 -36.22 12.04 -15.61
C GLU A 78 -36.87 13.15 -14.73
N GLY A 79 -36.09 14.02 -14.08
CA GLY A 79 -36.62 15.06 -13.19
C GLY A 79 -37.25 14.52 -11.89
N ARG A 80 -36.89 13.29 -11.49
CA ARG A 80 -37.44 12.60 -10.33
C ARG A 80 -36.58 12.83 -9.08
N PRO A 81 -37.19 12.92 -7.88
CA PRO A 81 -36.44 13.13 -6.65
C PRO A 81 -35.57 11.93 -6.29
N ILE A 82 -34.38 12.19 -5.76
CA ILE A 82 -33.49 11.14 -5.25
C ILE A 82 -34.09 10.55 -3.96
N PRO A 83 -34.32 9.22 -3.89
CA PRO A 83 -34.84 8.58 -2.68
C PRO A 83 -33.88 8.76 -1.51
N VAL A 84 -34.42 8.73 -0.28
CA VAL A 84 -33.62 8.88 0.94
C VAL A 84 -32.52 7.82 0.98
N ILE A 85 -31.26 8.26 0.87
CA ILE A 85 -30.11 7.36 0.92
C ILE A 85 -29.88 6.89 2.36
N ASP A 86 -30.49 5.75 2.68
CA ASP A 86 -30.46 5.09 3.98
C ASP A 86 -30.02 3.62 3.87
N GLN A 87 -30.19 2.86 4.97
CA GLN A 87 -29.87 1.43 4.96
C GLN A 87 -30.81 0.62 4.08
N ASN A 88 -32.05 1.06 3.89
CA ASN A 88 -33.05 0.35 3.11
C ASN A 88 -32.72 0.47 1.63
N LEU A 89 -32.52 1.68 1.10
CA LEU A 89 -32.17 1.91 -0.30
C LEU A 89 -30.93 1.10 -0.70
N VAL A 90 -29.85 1.22 0.06
CA VAL A 90 -28.60 0.47 -0.22
C VAL A 90 -28.82 -1.03 -0.08
N GLY A 91 -29.63 -1.47 0.88
CA GLY A 91 -29.97 -2.88 1.08
C GLY A 91 -30.76 -3.47 -0.09
N ARG A 92 -31.79 -2.77 -0.57
CA ARG A 92 -32.61 -3.18 -1.72
C ARG A 92 -31.77 -3.17 -3.00
N ALA A 93 -30.94 -2.15 -3.20
CA ALA A 93 -30.02 -2.09 -4.34
C ALA A 93 -29.04 -3.26 -4.35
N MET A 94 -28.46 -3.61 -3.19
CA MET A 94 -27.64 -4.80 -3.08
C MET A 94 -28.44 -6.06 -3.41
N GLN A 95 -29.67 -6.22 -2.92
CA GLN A 95 -30.50 -7.38 -3.23
C GLN A 95 -30.70 -7.57 -4.73
N CYS A 96 -30.88 -6.51 -5.53
CA CYS A 96 -30.92 -6.61 -6.99
C CYS A 96 -29.66 -7.30 -7.56
N THR A 97 -28.49 -6.98 -6.99
CA THR A 97 -27.19 -7.49 -7.47
C THR A 97 -26.87 -8.93 -7.06
N TYR A 98 -27.55 -9.51 -6.05
CA TYR A 98 -27.22 -10.87 -5.56
C TYR A 98 -28.41 -11.81 -5.33
N SER A 99 -29.64 -11.30 -5.19
CA SER A 99 -30.85 -12.08 -4.91
C SER A 99 -31.54 -12.54 -6.20
N LYS A 100 -32.13 -13.74 -6.17
CA LYS A 100 -33.02 -14.20 -7.25
C LYS A 100 -34.36 -13.47 -7.26
N LYS A 101 -34.83 -13.05 -6.09
CA LYS A 101 -36.09 -12.33 -5.88
C LYS A 101 -35.77 -11.06 -5.07
N PRO A 102 -35.33 -9.98 -5.73
CA PRO A 102 -35.01 -8.74 -5.03
C PRO A 102 -36.30 -8.08 -4.53
N GLN A 103 -36.29 -7.60 -3.28
CA GLN A 103 -37.34 -6.69 -2.80
C GLN A 103 -36.91 -5.26 -3.14
N ALA A 104 -37.14 -4.86 -4.39
CA ALA A 104 -36.89 -3.51 -4.87
C ALA A 104 -38.21 -2.73 -4.94
N ASP A 105 -38.16 -1.44 -4.66
CA ASP A 105 -39.26 -0.54 -5.02
C ASP A 105 -39.39 -0.44 -6.54
N PRO A 106 -40.55 0.02 -7.06
CA PRO A 106 -40.81 0.03 -8.51
C PRO A 106 -39.72 0.72 -9.33
N ASP A 107 -39.21 1.87 -8.86
CA ASP A 107 -38.21 2.65 -9.60
C ASP A 107 -36.83 2.00 -9.64
N LEU A 108 -36.42 1.41 -8.52
CA LEU A 108 -35.18 0.65 -8.46
C LEU A 108 -35.31 -0.65 -9.25
N HIS A 109 -36.49 -1.28 -9.23
CA HIS A 109 -36.77 -2.47 -10.03
C HIS A 109 -36.71 -2.17 -11.52
N GLU A 110 -37.35 -1.09 -11.95
CA GLU A 110 -37.34 -0.59 -13.33
C GLU A 110 -35.90 -0.32 -13.79
N THR A 111 -35.13 0.43 -13.01
CA THR A 111 -33.71 0.70 -13.32
C THR A 111 -32.94 -0.62 -13.45
N PHE A 112 -33.18 -1.57 -12.55
CA PHE A 112 -32.47 -2.84 -12.56
C PHE A 112 -32.80 -3.67 -13.79
N VAL A 113 -34.08 -3.84 -14.11
CA VAL A 113 -34.55 -4.72 -15.18
C VAL A 113 -34.32 -4.10 -16.55
N HIS A 114 -34.63 -2.82 -16.73
CA HIS A 114 -34.65 -2.18 -18.04
C HIS A 114 -33.36 -1.42 -18.38
N HIS A 115 -32.58 -0.96 -17.38
CA HIS A 115 -31.36 -0.18 -17.64
C HIS A 115 -30.08 -0.92 -17.25
N TYR A 116 -30.07 -1.67 -16.14
CA TYR A 116 -28.85 -2.31 -15.66
C TYR A 116 -28.62 -3.71 -16.25
N LEU A 117 -29.61 -4.61 -16.19
CA LEU A 117 -29.47 -5.99 -16.67
C LEU A 117 -29.07 -6.10 -18.15
N PRO A 118 -29.63 -5.30 -19.09
CA PRO A 118 -29.24 -5.36 -20.49
C PRO A 118 -27.76 -5.02 -20.72
N LEU A 119 -27.18 -4.20 -19.85
CA LEU A 119 -25.77 -3.82 -19.90
C LEU A 119 -24.84 -4.91 -19.33
N CYS A 120 -25.38 -5.99 -18.76
CA CYS A 120 -24.60 -7.01 -18.05
C CYS A 120 -24.64 -8.38 -18.76
N PRO A 121 -24.12 -8.52 -19.99
CA PRO A 121 -24.32 -9.70 -20.83
C PRO A 121 -23.71 -10.99 -20.24
N ASN A 122 -22.59 -10.87 -19.53
CA ASN A 122 -21.86 -12.02 -18.95
C ASN A 122 -22.20 -12.25 -17.47
N ARG A 123 -23.31 -11.72 -16.98
CA ARG A 123 -23.67 -11.82 -15.57
C ARG A 123 -24.09 -13.26 -15.24
N PRO A 124 -23.40 -13.96 -14.32
CA PRO A 124 -23.79 -15.31 -13.95
C PRO A 124 -25.18 -15.31 -13.31
N ASN A 125 -25.96 -16.36 -13.56
CA ASN A 125 -27.29 -16.53 -12.97
C ASN A 125 -27.23 -16.38 -11.44
N ASN A 126 -27.97 -15.40 -10.92
CA ASN A 126 -28.01 -14.95 -9.51
C ASN A 126 -27.96 -16.13 -8.52
N SER A 127 -26.75 -16.47 -8.07
CA SER A 127 -26.54 -17.38 -6.96
C SER A 127 -25.36 -16.88 -6.15
N CYS A 128 -25.66 -15.93 -5.28
CA CYS A 128 -24.77 -15.59 -4.18
C CYS A 128 -24.36 -16.87 -3.45
N LEU A 129 -23.12 -16.94 -2.96
CA LEU A 129 -22.69 -18.02 -2.09
C LEU A 129 -23.73 -18.22 -0.98
N PRO A 130 -24.23 -19.45 -0.77
CA PRO A 130 -25.20 -19.71 0.29
C PRO A 130 -24.62 -19.27 1.64
N ARG A 131 -25.45 -18.68 2.51
CA ARG A 131 -25.08 -18.31 3.88
C ARG A 131 -23.99 -17.24 3.95
N ILE A 132 -24.21 -16.07 3.34
CA ILE A 132 -23.39 -14.86 3.58
C ILE A 132 -24.24 -13.62 3.88
N ALA A 133 -25.50 -13.79 4.28
CA ALA A 133 -26.46 -12.70 4.43
C ALA A 133 -26.03 -11.69 5.50
N ASN A 134 -25.55 -12.17 6.65
CA ASN A 134 -25.07 -11.29 7.73
C ASN A 134 -23.79 -10.56 7.32
N ILE A 135 -22.91 -11.19 6.54
CA ILE A 135 -21.74 -10.54 5.95
C ILE A 135 -22.17 -9.40 4.99
N LEU A 136 -23.21 -9.62 4.18
CA LEU A 136 -23.74 -8.61 3.28
C LEU A 136 -24.44 -7.45 4.02
N LEU A 137 -25.09 -7.70 5.16
CA LEU A 137 -25.65 -6.63 6.00
C LEU A 137 -24.58 -5.68 6.54
N GLU A 138 -23.40 -6.20 6.89
CA GLU A 138 -22.27 -5.37 7.28
C GLU A 138 -21.72 -4.59 6.08
N LEU A 139 -21.57 -5.24 4.92
CA LEU A 139 -21.13 -4.58 3.69
C LEU A 139 -22.04 -3.40 3.32
N ARG A 140 -23.36 -3.57 3.43
CA ARG A 140 -24.37 -2.53 3.23
C ARG A 140 -24.10 -1.30 4.09
N ASN A 141 -23.82 -1.49 5.38
CA ASN A 141 -23.54 -0.39 6.30
C ASN A 141 -22.22 0.32 5.94
N GLN A 142 -21.21 -0.42 5.47
CA GLN A 142 -19.97 0.16 4.97
C GLN A 142 -20.19 0.99 3.70
N LEU A 143 -21.01 0.49 2.77
CA LEU A 143 -21.37 1.20 1.54
C LEU A 143 -22.11 2.50 1.84
N LEU A 144 -23.12 2.45 2.71
CA LEU A 144 -23.84 3.66 3.13
C LEU A 144 -22.92 4.70 3.76
N CYS A 145 -22.00 4.27 4.64
CA CYS A 145 -21.00 5.15 5.24
C CYS A 145 -20.09 5.78 4.17
N ASN A 146 -19.65 5.00 3.18
CA ASN A 146 -18.82 5.51 2.10
C ASN A 146 -19.57 6.53 1.24
N ILE A 147 -20.86 6.32 0.95
CA ILE A 147 -21.69 7.28 0.20
C ILE A 147 -21.81 8.59 0.98
N LYS A 148 -22.16 8.52 2.27
CA LYS A 148 -22.25 9.70 3.15
C LYS A 148 -20.96 10.49 3.21
N ASN A 149 -19.82 9.80 3.36
CA ASN A 149 -18.51 10.44 3.40
C ASN A 149 -18.12 11.04 2.04
N HIS A 150 -18.44 10.36 0.93
CA HIS A 150 -18.16 10.85 -0.42
C HIS A 150 -18.87 12.16 -0.71
N VAL A 151 -20.17 12.24 -0.41
CA VAL A 151 -20.96 13.47 -0.55
C VAL A 151 -20.40 14.57 0.35
N SER A 152 -20.16 14.27 1.64
CA SER A 152 -19.62 15.23 2.61
C SER A 152 -18.25 15.81 2.18
N VAL A 153 -17.33 14.96 1.70
CA VAL A 153 -15.99 15.39 1.26
C VAL A 153 -16.03 16.15 -0.06
N LEU A 154 -16.87 15.73 -1.01
CA LEU A 154 -16.89 16.34 -2.34
C LEU A 154 -17.69 17.63 -2.39
N PHE A 155 -18.89 17.67 -1.82
CA PHE A 155 -19.85 18.76 -1.98
C PHE A 155 -19.20 20.14 -1.82
N GLN A 156 -18.62 20.43 -0.66
CA GLN A 156 -18.03 21.74 -0.39
C GLN A 156 -16.83 22.02 -1.29
N SER A 157 -15.99 21.02 -1.56
CA SER A 157 -14.80 21.19 -2.41
C SER A 157 -15.17 21.48 -3.88
N ARG A 158 -16.24 20.87 -4.38
CA ARG A 158 -16.74 21.05 -5.74
C ARG A 158 -17.51 22.35 -5.89
N HIS A 159 -18.36 22.68 -4.93
CA HIS A 159 -19.03 23.97 -4.88
C HIS A 159 -18.04 25.13 -4.87
N ARG A 160 -16.99 25.06 -4.03
CA ARG A 160 -15.94 26.08 -3.99
C ARG A 160 -15.19 26.20 -5.32
N ALA A 161 -14.92 25.07 -5.99
CA ALA A 161 -14.27 25.06 -7.29
C ALA A 161 -15.15 25.67 -8.39
N PHE A 162 -16.45 25.40 -8.35
CA PHE A 162 -17.46 25.98 -9.24
C PHE A 162 -17.57 27.49 -9.06
N VAL A 163 -17.76 27.94 -7.81
CA VAL A 163 -17.78 29.36 -7.46
C VAL A 163 -16.49 30.07 -7.91
N LYS A 164 -15.32 29.47 -7.66
CA LYS A 164 -14.04 30.05 -8.12
C LYS A 164 -14.00 30.18 -9.64
N LEU A 165 -14.53 29.21 -10.35
CA LEU A 165 -14.59 29.22 -11.81
C LEU A 165 -15.46 30.37 -12.32
N LEU A 166 -16.66 30.57 -11.76
CA LEU A 166 -17.52 31.69 -12.13
C LEU A 166 -16.85 33.06 -11.89
N LEU A 167 -16.10 33.20 -10.80
CA LEU A 167 -15.32 34.42 -10.54
C LEU A 167 -14.23 34.66 -11.58
N LEU A 168 -13.56 33.60 -12.04
CA LEU A 168 -12.54 33.70 -13.08
C LEU A 168 -13.16 34.04 -14.44
N GLU A 169 -14.35 33.51 -14.73
CA GLU A 169 -15.11 33.85 -15.94
C GLU A 169 -15.60 35.30 -15.94
N ALA A 170 -15.95 35.85 -14.77
CA ALA A 170 -16.31 37.26 -14.61
C ALA A 170 -15.11 38.22 -14.58
N SER A 171 -13.87 37.70 -14.56
CA SER A 171 -12.67 38.54 -14.47
C SER A 171 -12.43 39.53 -15.62
N PRO A 172 -12.83 39.26 -16.88
CA PRO A 172 -12.71 40.25 -17.96
C PRO A 172 -13.56 41.50 -17.72
N ASP A 173 -14.77 41.33 -17.16
CA ASP A 173 -15.71 42.42 -16.90
C ASP A 173 -15.44 43.10 -15.54
N VAL A 174 -14.86 42.34 -14.61
CA VAL A 174 -14.52 42.80 -13.25
C VAL A 174 -13.04 42.48 -12.97
N PRO A 175 -12.12 43.40 -13.32
CA PRO A 175 -10.68 43.17 -13.23
C PRO A 175 -10.17 42.75 -11.85
N PHE A 176 -10.89 43.12 -10.78
CA PHE A 176 -10.58 42.73 -9.40
C PHE A 176 -10.43 41.21 -9.22
N PHE A 177 -11.15 40.39 -10.00
CA PHE A 177 -11.02 38.93 -9.94
C PHE A 177 -9.80 38.37 -10.70
N GLY A 178 -9.04 39.21 -11.41
CA GLY A 178 -7.81 38.85 -12.11
C GLY A 178 -6.51 39.28 -11.40
N ASP A 179 -6.59 40.20 -10.44
CA ASP A 179 -5.42 40.89 -9.87
C ASP A 179 -4.54 40.02 -8.96
N ALA A 180 -5.16 39.34 -7.98
CA ALA A 180 -4.44 38.53 -7.01
C ALA A 180 -5.18 37.24 -6.64
N ASP A 181 -4.45 36.12 -6.69
CA ASP A 181 -4.96 34.76 -6.51
C ASP A 181 -5.58 34.53 -5.11
N GLU A 182 -5.13 35.30 -4.11
CA GLU A 182 -5.67 35.28 -2.75
C GLU A 182 -6.89 36.19 -2.55
N ASP A 183 -7.05 37.22 -3.37
CA ASP A 183 -8.24 38.08 -3.33
C ASP A 183 -9.41 37.30 -3.94
N VAL A 184 -9.16 36.61 -5.07
CA VAL A 184 -10.09 35.60 -5.63
C VAL A 184 -10.45 34.54 -4.60
N GLU A 185 -9.49 34.04 -3.82
CA GLU A 185 -9.77 33.05 -2.78
C GLU A 185 -10.64 33.62 -1.65
N SER A 186 -10.46 34.90 -1.32
CA SER A 186 -11.29 35.58 -0.31
C SER A 186 -12.72 35.77 -0.82
N CYS A 187 -12.89 36.20 -2.07
CA CYS A 187 -14.19 36.28 -2.76
C CYS A 187 -14.84 34.90 -2.88
N THR A 188 -14.08 33.86 -3.24
CA THR A 188 -14.55 32.48 -3.31
C THR A 188 -15.12 32.02 -1.97
N ARG A 189 -14.43 32.33 -0.86
CA ARG A 189 -14.90 32.00 0.50
C ARG A 189 -16.13 32.80 0.89
N LEU A 190 -16.21 34.08 0.54
CA LEU A 190 -17.38 34.91 0.78
C LEU A 190 -18.59 34.35 0.04
N LEU A 191 -18.45 34.10 -1.27
CA LEU A 191 -19.52 33.57 -2.11
C LEU A 191 -19.96 32.19 -1.63
N THR A 192 -19.02 31.33 -1.20
CA THR A 192 -19.36 30.03 -0.59
C THR A 192 -20.19 30.18 0.69
N THR A 193 -19.90 31.16 1.53
CA THR A 193 -20.68 31.42 2.74
C THR A 193 -22.08 31.93 2.40
N ALA A 194 -22.16 32.88 1.48
CA ALA A 194 -23.42 33.49 1.05
C ALA A 194 -24.38 32.51 0.38
N THR A 195 -23.87 31.54 -0.39
CA THR A 195 -24.71 30.57 -1.10
C THR A 195 -25.06 29.32 -0.27
N LEU A 196 -24.21 28.90 0.69
CA LEU A 196 -24.44 27.65 1.42
C LEU A 196 -24.81 27.81 2.89
N TRP A 197 -24.16 28.73 3.61
CA TRP A 197 -24.17 28.73 5.08
C TRP A 197 -25.02 29.85 5.67
N ARG A 198 -25.08 30.98 4.96
CA ARG A 198 -25.84 32.17 5.36
C ARG A 198 -26.66 32.68 4.16
N PRO A 199 -27.66 31.89 3.71
CA PRO A 199 -28.45 32.23 2.53
C PRO A 199 -29.32 33.48 2.71
N ASN A 200 -29.50 33.96 3.96
CA ASN A 200 -30.31 35.12 4.28
C ASN A 200 -29.51 36.44 4.36
N GLU A 201 -28.18 36.38 4.29
CA GLU A 201 -27.30 37.56 4.40
C GLU A 201 -26.78 37.94 3.00
N SER A 202 -26.80 39.23 2.66
CA SER A 202 -26.23 39.77 1.42
C SER A 202 -24.70 39.75 1.43
N VAL A 203 -24.10 39.90 0.24
CA VAL A 203 -22.65 40.05 0.10
C VAL A 203 -22.13 41.23 0.92
N ARG A 204 -22.90 42.33 0.99
CA ARG A 204 -22.54 43.55 1.74
C ARG A 204 -22.52 43.32 3.25
N GLU A 205 -23.48 42.56 3.78
CA GLU A 205 -23.55 42.22 5.21
C GLU A 205 -22.41 41.29 5.63
N LEU A 206 -21.98 40.40 4.74
CA LEU A 206 -20.88 39.45 5.00
C LEU A 206 -19.49 40.06 4.84
N LEU A 207 -19.32 41.07 3.99
CA LEU A 207 -18.03 41.67 3.64
C LEU A 207 -17.16 42.11 4.85
N PRO A 208 -17.71 42.63 5.97
CA PRO A 208 -16.93 42.99 7.16
C PRO A 208 -16.12 41.83 7.76
N GLU A 209 -16.55 40.58 7.58
CA GLU A 209 -15.84 39.37 8.07
C GLU A 209 -14.61 39.00 7.21
N TYR A 210 -14.41 39.69 6.07
CA TYR A 210 -13.36 39.39 5.10
C TYR A 210 -12.37 40.57 4.97
N PRO A 211 -11.49 40.80 5.96
CA PRO A 211 -10.67 42.01 6.08
C PRO A 211 -9.69 42.21 4.92
N ARG A 212 -9.32 41.14 4.19
CA ARG A 212 -8.40 41.23 3.04
C ARG A 212 -8.98 41.98 1.85
N ILE A 213 -10.28 41.80 1.61
CA ILE A 213 -10.99 42.39 0.46
C ILE A 213 -11.84 43.59 0.88
N ARG A 214 -12.17 43.70 2.18
CA ARG A 214 -12.86 44.86 2.76
C ARG A 214 -12.09 46.16 2.43
N GLY A 215 -12.78 47.12 1.82
CA GLY A 215 -12.22 48.42 1.43
C GLY A 215 -11.30 48.41 0.19
N ARG A 216 -11.04 47.23 -0.40
CA ARG A 216 -10.28 47.08 -1.66
C ARG A 216 -11.13 46.61 -2.83
N ILE A 217 -12.20 45.86 -2.55
CA ILE A 217 -13.15 45.39 -3.56
C ILE A 217 -13.94 46.58 -4.13
N SER A 218 -14.10 46.62 -5.46
CA SER A 218 -14.88 47.66 -6.14
C SER A 218 -16.38 47.43 -6.01
N GLU A 219 -17.19 48.48 -6.16
CA GLU A 219 -18.66 48.35 -6.13
C GLU A 219 -19.18 47.43 -7.24
N ALA A 220 -18.62 47.53 -8.45
CA ALA A 220 -18.94 46.60 -9.55
C ALA A 220 -18.66 45.13 -9.20
N ALA A 221 -17.58 44.86 -8.44
CA ALA A 221 -17.28 43.52 -7.97
C ALA A 221 -18.26 43.03 -6.89
N ILE A 222 -18.72 43.93 -5.99
CA ILE A 222 -19.74 43.60 -4.99
C ILE A 222 -21.07 43.26 -5.68
N GLU A 223 -21.48 44.04 -6.67
CA GLU A 223 -22.70 43.80 -7.47
C GLU A 223 -22.60 42.48 -8.25
N CYS A 224 -21.47 42.21 -8.90
CA CYS A 224 -21.24 40.93 -9.58
C CYS A 224 -21.31 39.74 -8.60
N LEU A 225 -20.67 39.84 -7.43
CA LEU A 225 -20.77 38.82 -6.40
C LEU A 225 -22.22 38.59 -5.96
N GLN A 226 -22.99 39.66 -5.76
CA GLN A 226 -24.40 39.56 -5.37
C GLN A 226 -25.24 38.92 -6.49
N GLY A 227 -25.02 39.29 -7.75
CA GLY A 227 -25.67 38.65 -8.89
C GLY A 227 -25.38 37.14 -8.99
N LEU A 228 -24.13 36.74 -8.75
CA LEU A 228 -23.76 35.31 -8.67
C LEU A 228 -24.46 34.61 -7.49
N VAL A 229 -24.56 35.26 -6.33
CA VAL A 229 -25.31 34.73 -5.18
C VAL A 229 -26.76 34.47 -5.56
N ASP A 230 -27.40 35.45 -6.19
CA ASP A 230 -28.83 35.41 -6.52
C ASP A 230 -29.13 34.39 -7.62
N SER A 231 -28.18 34.14 -8.53
CA SER A 231 -28.26 33.06 -9.52
C SER A 231 -28.06 31.67 -8.91
N ILE A 232 -27.14 31.50 -7.95
CA ILE A 232 -26.78 30.18 -7.41
C ILE A 232 -27.77 29.71 -6.33
N ARG A 233 -28.25 30.61 -5.48
CA ARG A 233 -29.10 30.26 -4.33
C ARG A 233 -30.36 29.45 -4.68
N PRO A 234 -31.15 29.82 -5.71
CA PRO A 234 -32.36 29.08 -6.08
C PRO A 234 -32.06 27.63 -6.46
N GLU A 235 -30.97 27.40 -7.19
CA GLU A 235 -30.54 26.08 -7.67
C GLU A 235 -29.99 25.18 -6.54
N VAL A 236 -29.34 25.77 -5.54
CA VAL A 236 -28.84 25.05 -4.37
C VAL A 236 -30.00 24.58 -3.48
N GLY A 237 -31.02 25.42 -3.30
CA GLY A 237 -32.16 25.16 -2.42
C GLY A 237 -31.80 25.10 -0.93
N PRO A 238 -32.78 24.84 -0.04
CA PRO A 238 -32.54 24.74 1.40
C PRO A 238 -31.78 23.45 1.73
N LEU A 239 -30.47 23.55 1.88
CA LEU A 239 -29.62 22.42 2.28
C LEU A 239 -29.40 22.44 3.81
N PRO A 240 -29.49 21.28 4.49
CA PRO A 240 -29.17 21.21 5.91
C PRO A 240 -27.68 21.50 6.17
N ALA A 241 -27.30 21.81 7.41
CA ALA A 241 -25.89 22.09 7.73
C ALA A 241 -24.96 20.86 7.61
N ALA A 242 -25.51 19.64 7.63
CA ALA A 242 -24.75 18.39 7.72
C ALA A 242 -24.97 17.46 6.52
N PRO A 243 -24.11 17.49 5.48
CA PRO A 243 -24.27 16.66 4.27
C PRO A 243 -24.32 15.16 4.52
N GLN A 244 -23.58 14.66 5.52
CA GLN A 244 -23.62 13.24 5.89
C GLN A 244 -24.97 12.77 6.46
N SER A 245 -25.82 13.68 6.92
CA SER A 245 -27.10 13.31 7.54
C SER A 245 -28.14 12.98 6.48
N ARG A 246 -28.23 13.81 5.43
CA ARG A 246 -29.22 13.73 4.35
C ARG A 246 -28.54 13.88 2.98
N PRO A 247 -27.67 12.94 2.57
CA PRO A 247 -26.88 13.10 1.35
C PRO A 247 -27.72 13.19 0.06
N HIS A 248 -28.93 12.62 0.05
CA HIS A 248 -29.85 12.66 -1.10
C HIS A 248 -30.24 14.09 -1.51
N LEU A 249 -30.28 15.04 -0.57
CA LEU A 249 -30.62 16.45 -0.87
C LEU A 249 -29.50 17.19 -1.60
N TYR A 250 -28.26 16.71 -1.50
CA TYR A 250 -27.09 17.37 -2.11
C TYR A 250 -26.77 16.83 -3.50
N VAL A 251 -27.27 15.64 -3.83
CA VAL A 251 -27.00 14.97 -5.11
C VAL A 251 -27.51 15.78 -6.32
N PRO A 252 -28.71 16.41 -6.29
CA PRO A 252 -29.16 17.28 -7.38
C PRO A 252 -28.21 18.46 -7.65
N TRP A 253 -27.81 19.19 -6.61
CA TRP A 253 -26.85 20.29 -6.79
C TRP A 253 -25.47 19.81 -7.26
N MET A 254 -25.03 18.65 -6.78
CA MET A 254 -23.80 18.01 -7.26
C MET A 254 -23.87 17.63 -8.74
N ARG A 255 -25.07 17.30 -9.25
CA ARG A 255 -25.31 17.04 -10.67
C ARG A 255 -25.13 18.32 -11.48
N ILE A 256 -25.78 19.41 -11.10
CA ILE A 256 -25.66 20.72 -11.77
C ILE A 256 -24.20 21.15 -11.87
N ILE A 257 -23.46 21.16 -10.75
CA ILE A 257 -22.02 21.53 -10.79
C ILE A 257 -21.23 20.63 -11.75
N SER A 258 -21.57 19.35 -11.79
CA SER A 258 -20.85 18.38 -12.61
C SER A 258 -21.19 18.49 -14.10
N GLU A 259 -22.40 18.97 -14.46
CA GLU A 259 -22.78 19.36 -15.82
C GLU A 259 -22.04 20.62 -16.23
N GLU A 260 -22.10 21.69 -15.42
CA GLU A 260 -21.37 22.95 -15.64
C GLU A 260 -19.86 22.73 -15.87
N PHE A 261 -19.28 21.74 -15.18
CA PHE A 261 -17.89 21.35 -15.39
C PHE A 261 -17.71 20.63 -16.73
N SER A 262 -18.61 19.72 -17.07
CA SER A 262 -18.52 18.95 -18.31
C SER A 262 -18.68 19.85 -19.54
N ASP A 263 -19.60 20.83 -19.48
CA ASP A 263 -19.87 21.79 -20.55
C ASP A 263 -18.66 22.72 -20.82
N ARG A 264 -17.83 22.91 -19.80
CA ARG A 264 -16.56 23.67 -19.89
C ARG A 264 -15.34 22.79 -20.14
N GLU A 265 -15.55 21.55 -20.58
CA GLU A 265 -14.50 20.53 -20.81
C GLU A 265 -13.63 20.26 -19.56
N LEU A 266 -14.14 20.59 -18.37
CA LEU A 266 -13.48 20.30 -17.10
C LEU A 266 -13.82 18.90 -16.62
N ARG A 267 -12.90 18.36 -15.82
CA ARG A 267 -13.05 17.02 -15.29
C ARG A 267 -14.25 16.91 -14.34
N SER A 268 -15.30 16.27 -14.84
CA SER A 268 -16.49 15.84 -14.11
C SER A 268 -16.19 14.90 -12.92
N PHE A 269 -17.20 14.59 -12.11
CA PHE A 269 -17.11 13.71 -10.93
C PHE A 269 -18.35 12.85 -10.73
N SER A 270 -18.20 11.74 -9.99
CA SER A 270 -19.30 10.82 -9.72
C SER A 270 -20.19 11.30 -8.57
N LEU A 271 -21.51 11.11 -8.72
CA LEU A 271 -22.51 11.49 -7.71
C LEU A 271 -22.37 10.66 -6.43
N VAL A 272 -22.11 9.35 -6.57
CA VAL A 272 -21.78 8.45 -5.47
C VAL A 272 -20.47 7.70 -5.73
N PRO A 273 -19.81 7.10 -4.71
CA PRO A 273 -18.47 6.56 -4.89
C PRO A 273 -18.46 5.39 -5.89
N HIS A 274 -17.45 5.37 -6.77
CA HIS A 274 -17.09 4.15 -7.47
C HIS A 274 -16.40 3.18 -6.50
N ALA A 275 -16.85 1.93 -6.47
CA ALA A 275 -16.17 0.90 -5.70
C ALA A 275 -14.84 0.53 -6.37
N SER A 276 -13.76 0.53 -5.59
CA SER A 276 -12.52 -0.12 -6.03
C SER A 276 -12.71 -1.63 -6.15
N PHE A 277 -11.91 -2.31 -6.97
CA PHE A 277 -11.85 -3.78 -7.00
C PHE A 277 -11.06 -4.40 -5.83
N SER A 278 -10.54 -3.58 -4.90
CA SER A 278 -9.71 -4.06 -3.79
C SER A 278 -10.53 -4.87 -2.79
N ALA A 279 -10.04 -6.05 -2.37
CA ALA A 279 -10.73 -6.89 -1.40
C ALA A 279 -11.19 -6.11 -0.14
N PRO A 280 -12.49 -6.18 0.23
CA PRO A 280 -12.99 -5.62 1.48
C PRO A 280 -12.47 -6.40 2.68
N PHE A 281 -12.53 -5.76 3.85
CA PHE A 281 -12.36 -6.44 5.12
C PHE A 281 -13.74 -6.96 5.58
N ILE A 282 -13.89 -8.27 5.63
CA ILE A 282 -15.10 -8.93 6.12
C ILE A 282 -15.08 -8.90 7.65
N ALA A 283 -16.20 -8.52 8.27
CA ALA A 283 -16.35 -8.57 9.72
C ALA A 283 -16.80 -9.95 10.19
N ILE A 284 -16.04 -10.52 11.10
CA ILE A 284 -16.38 -11.71 11.86
C ILE A 284 -16.88 -11.23 13.23
N THR A 285 -18.11 -11.59 13.53
CA THR A 285 -18.89 -11.31 14.73
C THR A 285 -19.58 -12.61 15.15
N PRO A 286 -20.15 -12.72 16.36
CA PRO A 286 -20.91 -13.91 16.74
C PRO A 286 -22.02 -14.28 15.74
N THR A 287 -22.64 -13.29 15.08
CA THR A 287 -23.69 -13.49 14.07
C THR A 287 -23.16 -13.94 12.72
N THR A 288 -22.03 -13.40 12.26
CA THR A 288 -21.40 -13.82 10.98
C THR A 288 -20.57 -15.09 11.13
N TRP A 289 -20.23 -15.52 12.35
CA TRP A 289 -19.46 -16.73 12.59
C TRP A 289 -20.13 -18.00 12.04
N LEU A 290 -21.44 -18.12 12.24
CA LEU A 290 -22.23 -19.25 11.75
C LEU A 290 -22.17 -19.41 10.22
N GLU A 291 -21.91 -18.34 9.49
CA GLU A 291 -21.77 -18.33 8.02
C GLU A 291 -20.43 -18.88 7.53
N LEU A 292 -19.42 -18.89 8.41
CA LEU A 292 -18.08 -19.38 8.11
C LEU A 292 -17.90 -20.88 8.42
N GLN A 293 -18.78 -21.46 9.23
CA GLN A 293 -18.69 -22.88 9.63
C GLN A 293 -19.10 -23.85 8.50
N PRO A 294 -18.42 -25.02 8.39
CA PRO A 294 -18.78 -26.07 7.45
C PRO A 294 -20.26 -26.50 7.58
N LYS A 295 -20.81 -27.09 6.52
CA LYS A 295 -22.24 -27.51 6.53
C LYS A 295 -22.54 -28.64 7.52
N SER A 296 -21.55 -29.46 7.90
CA SER A 296 -21.71 -30.67 8.72
C SER A 296 -21.56 -30.42 10.22
N GLY A 297 -22.61 -30.69 11.01
CA GLY A 297 -22.59 -30.70 12.49
C GLY A 297 -23.66 -29.83 13.16
N LYS A 298 -24.04 -30.17 14.42
CA LYS A 298 -24.91 -29.32 15.27
C LYS A 298 -24.17 -28.01 15.57
N ARG A 299 -24.65 -26.94 14.96
CA ARG A 299 -24.03 -25.61 14.98
C ARG A 299 -24.42 -24.90 16.28
N LYS A 300 -23.47 -24.64 17.15
CA LYS A 300 -23.65 -23.65 18.21
C LYS A 300 -22.85 -22.42 17.84
N ALA A 301 -23.51 -21.27 17.78
CA ALA A 301 -22.79 -20.00 17.80
C ALA A 301 -21.94 -20.01 19.08
N PRO A 302 -20.66 -19.64 19.01
CA PRO A 302 -19.90 -19.47 20.23
C PRO A 302 -20.60 -18.37 21.04
N GLY A 303 -20.66 -18.55 22.37
CA GLY A 303 -21.22 -17.52 23.24
C GLY A 303 -20.50 -16.19 23.01
N GLU A 304 -19.17 -16.27 22.87
CA GLU A 304 -18.30 -15.15 22.51
C GLU A 304 -17.26 -15.59 21.49
N LEU A 305 -16.84 -14.69 20.60
CA LEU A 305 -15.88 -15.05 19.54
C LEU A 305 -14.53 -15.50 20.10
N ARG A 306 -14.20 -15.13 21.33
CA ARG A 306 -12.96 -15.57 21.99
C ARG A 306 -12.84 -17.08 22.11
N ASP A 307 -13.95 -17.81 22.24
CA ASP A 307 -13.96 -19.27 22.34
C ASP A 307 -13.44 -19.92 21.05
N ALA A 308 -13.77 -19.30 19.91
CA ALA A 308 -13.31 -19.73 18.60
C ALA A 308 -11.85 -19.32 18.29
N PHE A 309 -11.31 -18.36 19.05
CA PHE A 309 -9.96 -17.83 18.85
C PHE A 309 -9.20 -17.70 20.18
N PRO A 310 -8.73 -18.83 20.77
CA PRO A 310 -8.09 -18.82 22.09
C PRO A 310 -6.86 -17.90 22.21
N SER A 311 -6.21 -17.61 21.08
CA SER A 311 -5.06 -16.69 21.03
C SER A 311 -5.42 -15.23 21.35
N ILE A 312 -6.70 -14.85 21.29
CA ILE A 312 -7.19 -13.50 21.63
C ILE A 312 -7.07 -13.22 23.13
N GLY A 313 -7.30 -14.21 23.99
CA GLY A 313 -7.20 -14.02 25.44
C GLY A 313 -5.83 -13.50 25.90
N ARG A 314 -4.76 -13.86 25.17
CA ARG A 314 -3.40 -13.35 25.42
C ARG A 314 -3.22 -11.86 25.13
N LEU A 315 -4.18 -11.22 24.45
CA LEU A 315 -4.13 -9.83 24.00
C LEU A 315 -4.98 -8.88 24.85
N GLU A 316 -5.79 -9.40 25.80
CA GLU A 316 -6.67 -8.63 26.70
C GLU A 316 -5.94 -7.97 27.88
N SER A 317 -4.61 -7.80 27.80
CA SER A 317 -3.82 -7.20 28.86
C SER A 317 -3.93 -5.67 28.90
N GLY A 318 -3.81 -5.11 30.12
CA GLY A 318 -3.73 -3.66 30.34
C GLY A 318 -5.05 -2.90 30.15
N GLY A 319 -6.15 -3.42 30.71
CA GLY A 319 -7.47 -2.77 30.66
C GLY A 319 -8.19 -2.86 29.32
N LYS A 320 -7.81 -3.84 28.48
CA LYS A 320 -8.40 -4.05 27.15
C LYS A 320 -9.38 -5.21 27.20
N THR A 321 -10.64 -4.97 26.83
CA THR A 321 -11.64 -6.03 26.71
C THR A 321 -11.93 -6.29 25.23
N PHE A 322 -11.91 -7.54 24.78
CA PHE A 322 -12.22 -7.87 23.40
C PHE A 322 -13.65 -7.45 23.03
N ALA A 323 -13.81 -6.83 21.87
CA ALA A 323 -15.07 -6.23 21.43
C ALA A 323 -15.95 -7.19 20.58
N ASP A 324 -15.68 -8.49 20.63
CA ASP A 324 -16.31 -9.54 19.81
C ASP A 324 -16.40 -9.18 18.32
N ARG A 325 -15.31 -8.60 17.81
CA ARG A 325 -15.22 -8.22 16.41
C ARG A 325 -13.81 -8.41 15.88
N ILE A 326 -13.73 -9.14 14.77
CA ILE A 326 -12.52 -9.30 13.98
C ILE A 326 -12.84 -8.84 12.56
N THR A 327 -11.92 -8.18 11.88
CA THR A 327 -12.06 -7.91 10.45
C THR A 327 -10.90 -8.53 9.69
N THR A 328 -11.18 -9.17 8.56
CA THR A 328 -10.17 -9.92 7.79
C THR A 328 -10.39 -9.84 6.29
N ASP A 329 -9.29 -9.84 5.55
CA ASP A 329 -9.25 -9.99 4.09
C ASP A 329 -8.64 -11.35 3.71
N GLY A 330 -8.69 -12.35 4.61
CA GLY A 330 -8.10 -13.68 4.42
C GLY A 330 -6.57 -13.71 4.57
N VAL A 331 -5.91 -12.54 4.67
CA VAL A 331 -4.45 -12.44 4.85
C VAL A 331 -4.08 -11.72 6.13
N SER A 332 -4.73 -10.60 6.41
CA SER A 332 -4.60 -9.80 7.63
C SER A 332 -5.84 -9.93 8.48
N ALA A 333 -5.65 -9.85 9.80
CA ALA A 333 -6.72 -9.87 10.79
C ALA A 333 -6.57 -8.65 11.68
N SER A 334 -7.65 -7.92 11.91
CA SER A 334 -7.70 -6.83 12.88
C SER A 334 -8.72 -7.17 13.95
N MET A 335 -8.25 -7.34 15.19
CA MET A 335 -9.05 -7.64 16.37
C MET A 335 -9.36 -6.33 17.10
N TYR A 336 -10.62 -6.11 17.46
CA TYR A 336 -11.07 -4.88 18.10
C TYR A 336 -11.19 -5.10 19.60
N PHE A 337 -10.69 -4.14 20.37
CA PHE A 337 -10.74 -4.12 21.84
C PHE A 337 -11.34 -2.79 22.30
N LEU A 338 -12.09 -2.84 23.39
CA LEU A 338 -12.55 -1.68 24.14
C LEU A 338 -11.51 -1.35 25.22
N VAL A 339 -11.15 -0.08 25.31
CA VAL A 339 -10.23 0.46 26.32
C VAL A 339 -10.90 1.67 26.94
N GLU A 340 -10.67 1.94 28.22
CA GLU A 340 -11.16 3.17 28.82
C GLU A 340 -10.63 4.39 28.06
N LYS A 341 -11.52 5.36 27.79
CA LYS A 341 -11.10 6.64 27.23
C LYS A 341 -10.16 7.29 28.25
N ARG A 342 -8.95 7.61 27.82
CA ARG A 342 -8.12 8.54 28.60
C ARG A 342 -8.85 9.88 28.58
N THR A 343 -9.29 10.35 29.75
CA THR A 343 -9.73 11.73 29.88
C THR A 343 -8.56 12.62 29.46
N PRO A 344 -8.74 13.53 28.49
CA PRO A 344 -7.72 14.53 28.26
C PRO A 344 -7.51 15.26 29.59
N PRO A 345 -6.25 15.46 30.04
CA PRO A 345 -6.01 16.36 31.16
C PRO A 345 -6.65 17.72 30.83
N PRO A 346 -7.19 18.45 31.81
CA PRO A 346 -7.74 19.79 31.61
C PRO A 346 -6.79 20.63 30.76
N GLU A 347 -7.31 21.42 29.80
CA GLU A 347 -6.52 22.20 28.84
C GLU A 347 -5.53 23.16 29.53
N ASP A 348 -5.81 23.55 30.79
CA ASP A 348 -4.99 24.44 31.61
C ASP A 348 -4.01 23.73 32.58
N ARG A 349 -3.79 22.41 32.46
CA ARG A 349 -2.81 21.76 33.33
C ARG A 349 -1.40 22.20 32.95
N ALA A 350 -0.79 23.04 33.79
CA ALA A 350 0.65 23.26 33.80
C ALA A 350 1.35 21.89 33.79
N VAL A 351 1.99 21.54 32.67
CA VAL A 351 2.76 20.30 32.59
C VAL A 351 4.06 20.53 33.32
N HIS A 352 4.19 19.95 34.51
CA HIS A 352 5.45 19.95 35.24
C HIS A 352 6.51 19.17 34.43
N ILE A 353 7.40 19.92 33.78
CA ILE A 353 8.56 19.39 33.07
C ILE A 353 9.65 19.19 34.13
N HIS A 354 10.05 17.95 34.36
CA HIS A 354 11.18 17.69 35.24
C HIS A 354 12.47 18.24 34.60
N PRO A 355 13.41 18.83 35.36
CA PRO A 355 14.60 19.46 34.80
C PRO A 355 15.43 18.54 33.88
N LYS A 356 15.48 17.24 34.18
CA LYS A 356 16.17 16.24 33.34
C LYS A 356 15.34 15.63 32.20
N GLN A 357 14.13 16.14 31.93
CA GLN A 357 13.19 15.57 30.96
C GLN A 357 13.42 16.15 29.56
N ARG A 358 13.35 15.30 28.53
CA ARG A 358 13.42 15.73 27.13
C ARG A 358 12.13 16.46 26.77
N VAL A 359 12.25 17.64 26.16
CA VAL A 359 11.12 18.39 25.62
C VAL A 359 11.31 18.54 24.12
N VAL A 360 10.25 18.35 23.36
CA VAL A 360 10.27 18.46 21.90
C VAL A 360 9.14 19.36 21.45
N GLY A 361 9.47 20.47 20.81
CA GLY A 361 8.51 21.29 20.05
C GLY A 361 8.43 20.76 18.63
N LEU A 362 7.25 20.36 18.18
CA LEU A 362 6.98 19.85 16.84
C LEU A 362 5.92 20.71 16.14
N ASP A 363 6.26 21.17 14.95
CA ASP A 363 5.42 21.90 14.02
C ASP A 363 4.97 20.97 12.87
N PRO A 364 3.66 20.75 12.68
CA PRO A 364 3.13 19.98 11.56
C PRO A 364 3.15 20.79 10.24
N GLY A 365 4.17 20.54 9.42
CA GLY A 365 4.32 21.17 8.10
C GLY A 365 3.64 20.45 6.92
N LYS A 366 3.71 21.09 5.75
CA LYS A 366 3.52 20.47 4.42
C LYS A 366 4.90 20.21 3.79
N HIS A 367 4.95 19.26 2.84
CA HIS A 367 6.13 18.88 2.05
C HIS A 367 7.21 19.99 1.91
N PRO A 368 8.51 19.70 2.13
CA PRO A 368 9.12 18.36 2.13
C PRO A 368 8.93 17.57 3.42
N ASP A 369 8.82 18.25 4.55
CA ASP A 369 8.70 17.63 5.87
C ASP A 369 7.28 17.74 6.40
N PHE A 370 6.79 16.69 7.04
CA PHE A 370 5.44 16.70 7.63
C PHE A 370 5.48 16.99 9.13
N LEU A 371 6.65 16.87 9.74
CA LEU A 371 6.92 17.29 11.12
C LEU A 371 8.35 17.84 11.15
N THR A 372 8.48 19.06 11.65
CA THR A 372 9.74 19.73 11.92
C THR A 372 9.74 20.19 13.36
N GLY A 373 10.89 20.25 14.02
CA GLY A 373 10.91 20.62 15.41
C GLY A 373 12.28 20.62 16.03
N ILE A 374 12.33 21.07 17.28
CA ILE A 374 13.54 21.13 18.09
C ILE A 374 13.30 20.28 19.32
N ALA A 375 14.24 19.38 19.59
CA ALA A 375 14.33 18.71 20.86
C ALA A 375 15.39 19.36 21.73
N VAL A 376 15.03 19.61 22.99
CA VAL A 376 15.92 20.16 24.00
C VAL A 376 16.15 19.08 25.06
N THR A 377 17.41 18.87 25.41
CA THR A 377 17.83 18.03 26.54
C THR A 377 18.91 18.76 27.32
N GLY A 378 18.76 18.83 28.65
CA GLY A 378 19.68 19.54 29.55
C GLY A 378 18.96 19.99 30.80
N ASP A 379 19.71 20.49 31.79
CA ASP A 379 19.10 21.13 32.97
C ASP A 379 18.45 22.45 32.54
N TRP A 380 17.16 22.63 32.85
CA TRP A 380 16.44 23.86 32.45
C TRP A 380 16.96 25.09 33.20
N ASP A 381 17.65 24.86 34.32
CA ASP A 381 18.17 25.85 35.28
C ASP A 381 19.58 26.38 34.94
N GLY A 382 20.26 25.83 33.92
CA GLY A 382 21.45 26.46 33.32
C GLY A 382 22.67 25.56 33.06
N ILE A 383 23.46 26.00 32.07
CA ILE A 383 24.85 25.62 31.70
C ILE A 383 25.02 24.63 30.52
N GLU A 384 24.29 23.52 30.39
CA GLU A 384 24.43 22.62 29.21
C GLU A 384 23.09 22.26 28.57
N ARG A 385 22.65 23.05 27.59
CA ARG A 385 21.49 22.73 26.72
C ARG A 385 21.98 22.13 25.41
N GLN A 386 21.54 20.92 25.10
CA GLN A 386 21.71 20.31 23.78
C GLN A 386 20.42 20.44 22.99
N GLU A 387 20.51 21.13 21.85
CA GLU A 387 19.42 21.26 20.89
C GLU A 387 19.64 20.30 19.71
N GLU A 388 18.61 19.57 19.35
CA GLU A 388 18.60 18.66 18.21
C GLU A 388 17.45 19.01 17.26
N ILE A 389 17.77 19.28 15.99
CA ILE A 389 16.78 19.52 14.96
C ILE A 389 16.15 18.19 14.52
N ILE A 390 14.84 18.05 14.70
CA ILE A 390 14.06 16.92 14.22
C ILE A 390 13.33 17.34 12.96
N SER A 391 13.77 16.81 11.82
CA SER A 391 13.02 16.83 10.57
C SER A 391 12.55 15.42 10.19
N LEU A 392 11.29 15.30 9.79
CA LEU A 392 10.66 14.09 9.28
C LEU A 392 10.10 14.32 7.87
N GLY A 393 10.85 13.86 6.87
CA GLY A 393 10.50 13.99 5.46
C GLY A 393 9.32 13.14 5.01
N THR A 394 8.40 13.75 4.28
CA THR A 394 7.25 13.10 3.62
C THR A 394 7.75 12.07 2.62
N ARG A 395 8.63 12.46 1.68
CA ARG A 395 9.14 11.59 0.61
C ARG A 395 9.79 10.32 1.17
N ASP A 396 10.59 10.50 2.21
CA ASP A 396 11.31 9.44 2.90
C ASP A 396 10.37 8.50 3.63
N PHE A 397 9.38 9.04 4.33
CA PHE A 397 8.34 8.24 4.97
C PHE A 397 7.63 7.35 3.95
N TYR A 398 7.18 7.91 2.82
CA TYR A 398 6.46 7.16 1.79
C TYR A 398 7.33 6.10 1.10
N HIS A 399 8.62 6.40 0.89
CA HIS A 399 9.58 5.45 0.36
C HIS A 399 9.79 4.27 1.32
N ARG A 400 10.13 4.56 2.59
CA ARG A 400 10.44 3.54 3.61
C ARG A 400 9.21 2.71 4.00
N ALA A 401 8.03 3.35 4.10
CA ALA A 401 6.76 2.66 4.33
C ALA A 401 6.35 1.75 3.15
N GLY A 402 7.05 1.83 2.00
CA GLY A 402 6.90 0.92 0.87
C GLY A 402 5.76 1.26 -0.08
N PHE A 403 5.23 2.48 -0.04
CA PHE A 403 4.16 2.92 -0.95
C PHE A 403 4.64 2.95 -2.39
N LYS A 404 5.81 3.53 -2.67
CA LYS A 404 6.42 3.55 -4.02
C LYS A 404 6.59 2.13 -4.58
N ASN A 405 7.14 1.23 -3.77
CA ASN A 405 7.31 -0.17 -4.14
C ASN A 405 5.97 -0.89 -4.37
N ARG A 406 4.93 -0.59 -3.59
CA ARG A 406 3.58 -1.12 -3.85
C ARG A 406 3.03 -0.62 -5.17
N THR A 407 3.13 0.68 -5.45
CA THR A 407 2.67 1.26 -6.71
C THR A 407 3.40 0.63 -7.90
N PHE A 408 4.73 0.55 -7.83
CA PHE A 408 5.54 -0.11 -8.85
C PHE A 408 5.12 -1.57 -9.10
N LEU A 409 5.01 -2.37 -8.04
CA LEU A 409 4.61 -3.77 -8.15
C LEU A 409 3.19 -3.93 -8.68
N MET A 410 2.23 -3.11 -8.23
CA MET A 410 0.87 -3.13 -8.75
C MET A 410 0.84 -2.80 -10.24
N HIS A 411 1.52 -1.73 -10.66
CA HIS A 411 1.61 -1.35 -12.07
C HIS A 411 2.23 -2.46 -12.92
N THR A 412 3.35 -3.04 -12.46
CA THR A 412 4.01 -4.15 -13.14
C THR A 412 3.13 -5.41 -13.21
N TRP A 413 2.30 -5.67 -12.19
CA TRP A 413 1.37 -6.81 -12.22
C TRP A 413 0.19 -6.55 -13.14
N MET A 414 -0.34 -5.33 -13.15
CA MET A 414 -1.45 -4.93 -14.02
C MET A 414 -1.01 -4.93 -15.49
N SER A 415 0.19 -4.45 -15.80
CA SER A 415 0.72 -4.42 -17.17
C SER A 415 1.13 -5.80 -17.72
N ARG A 416 1.24 -6.81 -16.85
CA ARG A 416 1.60 -8.19 -17.25
C ARG A 416 0.39 -9.12 -17.37
N ASP A 417 -0.74 -8.72 -16.83
CA ASP A 417 -1.98 -9.48 -16.86
C ASP A 417 -2.80 -8.93 -18.05
N LEU A 418 -2.85 -9.69 -19.15
CA LEU A 418 -3.33 -9.20 -20.45
C LEU A 418 -4.74 -8.60 -20.36
N ASP A 419 -5.65 -9.31 -19.70
CA ASP A 419 -7.04 -8.88 -19.53
C ASP A 419 -7.13 -7.57 -18.72
N VAL A 420 -6.31 -7.44 -17.67
CA VAL A 420 -6.28 -6.22 -16.83
C VAL A 420 -5.61 -5.07 -17.57
N ALA A 421 -4.56 -5.33 -18.36
CA ALA A 421 -3.91 -4.33 -19.19
C ALA A 421 -4.89 -3.77 -20.22
N ALA A 422 -5.55 -4.66 -20.98
CA ALA A 422 -6.56 -4.30 -21.97
C ALA A 422 -7.73 -3.52 -21.34
N PHE A 423 -8.18 -3.91 -20.13
CA PHE A 423 -9.19 -3.15 -19.41
C PHE A 423 -8.71 -1.72 -19.07
N ASN A 424 -7.49 -1.55 -18.57
CA ASN A 424 -7.01 -0.22 -18.15
C ASN A 424 -6.77 0.73 -19.32
N GLU A 425 -6.40 0.20 -20.48
CA GLU A 425 -6.18 0.96 -21.71
C GLU A 425 -7.50 1.48 -22.31
N ASN A 426 -8.55 0.65 -22.29
CA ASN A 426 -9.81 0.93 -22.98
C ASN A 426 -10.96 1.34 -22.06
N ALA A 427 -10.72 1.44 -20.74
CA ALA A 427 -11.73 1.76 -19.76
C ALA A 427 -12.40 3.13 -20.01
N PRO A 428 -13.73 3.18 -20.25
CA PRO A 428 -14.43 4.46 -20.33
C PRO A 428 -14.34 5.21 -19.00
N SER A 429 -14.47 6.54 -19.04
CA SER A 429 -14.54 7.34 -17.82
C SER A 429 -15.74 6.93 -16.97
N GLY A 430 -15.55 6.83 -15.65
CA GLY A 430 -16.66 6.70 -14.70
C GLY A 430 -17.25 8.04 -14.25
N ASN A 431 -16.54 9.12 -14.53
CA ASN A 431 -16.95 10.48 -14.21
C ASN A 431 -17.73 11.04 -15.41
N THR A 432 -18.90 10.48 -15.67
CA THR A 432 -19.84 10.96 -16.66
C THR A 432 -21.23 10.98 -16.05
N LEU A 433 -22.04 11.86 -16.59
CA LEU A 433 -23.39 12.15 -16.18
C LEU A 433 -24.42 11.76 -17.24
N SER A 434 -23.99 11.51 -18.49
CA SER A 434 -24.85 10.94 -19.51
C SER A 434 -25.23 9.50 -19.14
N LEU A 435 -26.53 9.19 -19.12
CA LEU A 435 -27.01 7.83 -18.91
C LEU A 435 -26.43 6.85 -19.92
N GLU A 436 -26.28 7.28 -21.18
CA GLU A 436 -25.72 6.47 -22.26
C GLU A 436 -24.24 6.17 -22.02
N ASP A 437 -23.43 7.20 -21.75
CA ASP A 437 -21.98 7.03 -21.54
C ASP A 437 -21.69 6.28 -20.25
N PHE A 438 -22.47 6.53 -19.20
CA PHE A 438 -22.41 5.73 -17.99
C PHE A 438 -22.82 4.29 -18.27
N GLY A 439 -23.81 4.07 -19.14
CA GLY A 439 -24.21 2.75 -19.62
C GLY A 439 -23.05 2.00 -20.33
N LYS A 440 -22.32 2.68 -21.21
CA LYS A 440 -21.08 2.15 -21.85
C LYS A 440 -20.06 1.73 -20.80
N ARG A 441 -19.88 2.54 -19.75
CA ARG A 441 -19.00 2.23 -18.62
C ARG A 441 -19.47 1.00 -17.83
N VAL A 442 -20.75 0.91 -17.51
CA VAL A 442 -21.34 -0.24 -16.80
C VAL A 442 -21.12 -1.51 -17.62
N SER A 443 -21.44 -1.48 -18.90
CA SER A 443 -21.25 -2.62 -19.81
C SER A 443 -19.78 -3.08 -19.85
N PHE A 444 -18.86 -2.12 -20.01
CA PHE A 444 -17.43 -2.42 -20.06
C PHE A 444 -16.90 -3.03 -18.75
N ILE A 445 -17.33 -2.53 -17.58
CA ILE A 445 -16.94 -3.11 -16.30
C ILE A 445 -17.56 -4.49 -16.13
N CYS A 446 -18.85 -4.66 -16.40
CA CYS A 446 -19.55 -5.92 -16.22
C CYS A 446 -18.97 -7.04 -17.11
N ALA A 447 -18.57 -6.71 -18.34
CA ALA A 447 -17.88 -7.64 -19.23
C ALA A 447 -16.53 -8.13 -18.67
N ASN A 448 -15.82 -7.29 -17.90
CA ASN A 448 -14.49 -7.57 -17.35
C ASN A 448 -14.49 -7.89 -15.84
N LEU A 449 -15.67 -7.92 -15.20
CA LEU A 449 -15.79 -7.88 -13.75
C LEU A 449 -15.09 -9.06 -13.06
N TYR A 450 -15.24 -10.26 -13.61
CA TYR A 450 -14.69 -11.47 -13.00
C TYR A 450 -13.16 -11.49 -13.03
N VAL A 451 -12.56 -11.04 -14.14
CA VAL A 451 -11.11 -10.89 -14.30
C VAL A 451 -10.58 -9.90 -13.26
N LEU A 452 -11.21 -8.72 -13.16
CA LEU A 452 -10.77 -7.66 -12.26
C LEU A 452 -10.89 -8.08 -10.79
N VAL A 453 -12.01 -8.69 -10.42
CA VAL A 453 -12.22 -9.23 -9.06
C VAL A 453 -11.18 -10.30 -8.77
N ARG A 454 -10.94 -11.27 -9.67
CA ARG A 454 -9.92 -12.30 -9.50
C ARG A 454 -8.53 -11.69 -9.28
N PHE A 455 -8.15 -10.71 -10.08
CA PHE A 455 -6.85 -10.06 -10.00
C PHE A 455 -6.68 -9.28 -8.68
N HIS A 456 -7.62 -8.39 -8.36
CA HIS A 456 -7.49 -7.47 -7.24
C HIS A 456 -7.78 -8.12 -5.88
N THR A 457 -8.54 -9.22 -5.86
CA THR A 457 -8.71 -10.03 -4.66
C THR A 457 -7.62 -11.09 -4.51
N ALA A 458 -6.76 -11.33 -5.51
CA ALA A 458 -5.72 -12.34 -5.41
C ALA A 458 -4.86 -12.18 -4.13
N ARG A 459 -4.53 -13.31 -3.50
CA ARG A 459 -3.77 -13.35 -2.25
C ARG A 459 -2.44 -12.57 -2.32
N ARG A 460 -1.81 -12.47 -3.49
CA ARG A 460 -0.59 -11.67 -3.73
C ARG A 460 -0.81 -10.17 -3.47
N VAL A 461 -1.96 -9.63 -3.91
CA VAL A 461 -2.35 -8.23 -3.76
C VAL A 461 -2.67 -7.94 -2.29
N ARG A 462 -3.45 -8.79 -1.64
CA ARG A 462 -3.77 -8.67 -0.21
C ARG A 462 -2.53 -8.78 0.68
N LYS A 463 -1.58 -9.68 0.37
CA LYS A 463 -0.27 -9.74 1.02
C LYS A 463 0.57 -8.49 0.81
N LEU A 464 0.51 -7.85 -0.36
CA LEU A 464 1.21 -6.59 -0.62
C LEU A 464 0.61 -5.46 0.22
N ARG A 465 -0.73 -5.36 0.28
CA ARG A 465 -1.44 -4.42 1.16
C ARG A 465 -1.02 -4.59 2.62
N ARG A 466 -1.08 -5.83 3.16
CA ARG A 466 -0.63 -6.12 4.54
C ARG A 466 0.83 -5.71 4.77
N ARG A 467 1.73 -5.98 3.82
CA ARG A 467 3.15 -5.60 3.94
C ARG A 467 3.34 -4.09 4.07
N VAL A 468 2.61 -3.30 3.27
CA VAL A 468 2.66 -1.83 3.37
C VAL A 468 2.10 -1.35 4.70
N THR A 469 1.00 -1.92 5.19
CA THR A 469 0.44 -1.56 6.51
C THR A 469 1.45 -1.81 7.63
N ILE A 470 2.13 -2.96 7.63
CA ILE A 470 3.17 -3.28 8.63
C ILE A 470 4.35 -2.30 8.52
N LYS A 471 4.85 -2.05 7.30
CA LYS A 471 5.94 -1.09 7.09
C LYS A 471 5.56 0.32 7.53
N LYS A 472 4.34 0.77 7.22
CA LYS A 472 3.82 2.07 7.70
C LYS A 472 3.87 2.15 9.22
N GLN A 473 3.44 1.11 9.94
CA GLN A 473 3.50 1.08 11.41
C GLN A 473 4.94 1.14 11.92
N ILE A 474 5.85 0.37 11.32
CA ILE A 474 7.28 0.39 11.66
C ILE A 474 7.88 1.79 11.44
N GLU A 475 7.51 2.48 10.36
CA GLU A 475 8.01 3.83 10.09
C GLU A 475 7.42 4.88 11.02
N VAL A 476 6.14 4.74 11.42
CA VAL A 476 5.55 5.58 12.47
C VAL A 476 6.28 5.36 13.80
N ASP A 477 6.59 4.11 14.15
CA ASP A 477 7.40 3.79 15.35
C ASP A 477 8.80 4.38 15.25
N ARG A 478 9.45 4.30 14.08
CA ARG A 478 10.76 4.93 13.86
C ARG A 478 10.69 6.44 14.06
N ALA A 479 9.67 7.11 13.52
CA ALA A 479 9.47 8.54 13.73
C ALA A 479 9.29 8.87 15.22
N CYS A 480 8.48 8.11 15.94
CA CYS A 480 8.28 8.28 17.37
C CYS A 480 9.56 8.02 18.18
N LYS A 481 10.38 7.03 17.79
CA LYS A 481 11.71 6.79 18.41
C LYS A 481 12.68 7.93 18.15
N LYS A 482 12.67 8.54 16.96
CA LYS A 482 13.48 9.73 16.66
C LYS A 482 13.07 10.91 17.54
N ILE A 483 11.77 11.13 17.70
CA ILE A 483 11.23 12.21 18.56
C ILE A 483 11.63 11.99 20.03
N THR A 484 11.37 10.79 20.55
CA THR A 484 11.55 10.50 21.98
C THR A 484 13.00 10.17 22.37
N ALA A 485 13.84 9.75 21.42
CA ALA A 485 15.18 9.21 21.66
C ALA A 485 15.21 8.11 22.76
N GLY A 486 14.10 7.41 22.97
CA GLY A 486 13.95 6.42 24.06
C GLY A 486 13.83 7.00 25.47
N LYS A 487 13.76 8.33 25.63
CA LYS A 487 13.65 9.04 26.91
C LYS A 487 12.20 9.38 27.25
N LYS A 488 11.90 9.60 28.53
CA LYS A 488 10.64 10.22 28.96
C LYS A 488 10.57 11.62 28.34
N THR A 489 9.57 11.85 27.50
CA THR A 489 9.53 13.02 26.61
C THR A 489 8.21 13.75 26.75
N VAL A 490 8.27 15.08 26.89
CA VAL A 490 7.13 15.97 26.65
C VAL A 490 7.19 16.45 25.21
N VAL A 491 6.09 16.31 24.48
CA VAL A 491 5.98 16.73 23.08
C VAL A 491 4.95 17.84 23.01
N ALA A 492 5.41 19.05 22.76
CA ALA A 492 4.60 20.19 22.37
C ALA A 492 4.31 20.09 20.87
N LEU A 493 3.07 19.80 20.48
CA LEU A 493 2.68 19.63 19.09
C LEU A 493 1.79 20.80 18.67
N GLY A 494 2.18 21.51 17.61
CA GLY A 494 1.38 22.57 17.00
C GLY A 494 -0.02 22.08 16.63
N ALA A 495 -1.03 22.87 16.99
CA ALA A 495 -2.44 22.58 16.72
C ALA A 495 -2.90 22.97 15.31
N ALA A 496 -2.00 23.13 14.33
CA ALA A 496 -2.37 23.44 12.96
C ALA A 496 -3.36 22.40 12.43
N GLN A 497 -4.56 22.90 12.11
CA GLN A 497 -5.38 22.22 11.12
C GLN A 497 -4.74 22.48 9.76
N VAL A 498 -3.81 21.60 9.36
CA VAL A 498 -3.26 21.62 8.01
C VAL A 498 -4.40 21.30 7.03
N GLY A 499 -5.10 22.34 6.57
CA GLY A 499 -6.27 22.21 5.72
C GLY A 499 -5.94 21.44 4.44
N ALA A 500 -6.92 20.71 3.91
CA ALA A 500 -6.86 19.93 2.66
C ALA A 500 -6.62 20.78 1.38
N GLY A 501 -6.21 22.05 1.53
CA GLY A 501 -6.15 23.06 0.48
C GLY A 501 -4.98 22.95 -0.50
N ARG A 502 -5.38 23.10 -1.77
CA ARG A 502 -4.72 23.51 -3.03
C ARG A 502 -3.58 22.67 -3.63
N THR A 503 -2.79 21.91 -2.88
CA THR A 503 -1.77 21.03 -3.51
C THR A 503 -2.09 19.57 -3.29
N LYS A 504 -2.13 18.78 -4.38
CA LYS A 504 -2.17 17.29 -4.41
C LYS A 504 -0.97 16.62 -3.69
N ARG A 505 -0.32 17.29 -2.74
CA ARG A 505 0.85 16.82 -2.00
C ARG A 505 0.37 16.15 -0.72
N GLN A 506 0.74 14.89 -0.59
CA GLN A 506 0.33 14.05 0.54
C GLN A 506 0.91 14.62 1.84
N CYS A 507 0.05 15.04 2.77
CA CYS A 507 0.49 15.31 4.14
C CYS A 507 0.96 13.99 4.76
N GLY A 508 2.09 14.02 5.45
CA GLY A 508 2.60 12.84 6.16
C GLY A 508 1.68 12.42 7.32
N PRO A 509 2.00 11.33 8.02
CA PRO A 509 1.11 10.68 8.98
C PRO A 509 1.08 11.37 10.36
N CYS A 510 0.94 12.70 10.44
CA CYS A 510 1.05 13.49 11.69
C CYS A 510 0.16 12.94 12.80
N GLU A 511 -1.12 12.69 12.51
CA GLU A 511 -2.07 12.15 13.49
C GLU A 511 -1.72 10.72 13.93
N SER A 512 -1.17 9.91 13.02
CA SER A 512 -0.71 8.56 13.40
C SER A 512 0.51 8.62 14.32
N VAL A 513 1.42 9.57 14.11
CA VAL A 513 2.59 9.80 14.97
C VAL A 513 2.13 10.33 16.33
N LYS A 514 1.27 11.35 16.37
CA LYS A 514 0.66 11.89 17.61
C LYS A 514 0.03 10.79 18.46
N ARG A 515 -0.85 9.98 17.85
CA ARG A 515 -1.51 8.87 18.54
C ARG A 515 -0.50 7.84 19.04
N ARG A 516 0.51 7.50 18.24
CA ARG A 516 1.54 6.49 18.59
C ARG A 516 2.48 6.97 19.71
N LEU A 517 2.84 8.25 19.72
CA LEU A 517 3.64 8.87 20.79
C LEU A 517 2.96 8.70 22.16
N SER A 518 1.69 9.07 22.23
CA SER A 518 0.88 9.02 23.46
C SER A 518 0.60 7.59 23.94
N SER A 519 0.36 6.66 23.01
CA SER A 519 -0.10 5.31 23.34
C SER A 519 1.04 4.31 23.58
N HIS A 520 2.10 4.34 22.77
CA HIS A 520 3.16 3.31 22.77
C HIS A 520 4.52 3.81 23.24
N HIS A 521 4.81 5.10 23.08
CA HIS A 521 6.07 5.69 23.52
C HIS A 521 5.97 6.40 24.87
N LYS A 522 4.79 6.39 25.50
CA LYS A 522 4.51 7.01 26.81
C LYS A 522 4.97 8.48 26.88
N ALA A 523 4.94 9.18 25.75
CA ALA A 523 5.23 10.60 25.70
C ALA A 523 4.00 11.39 26.18
N THR A 524 4.24 12.48 26.91
CA THR A 524 3.19 13.45 27.24
C THR A 524 3.04 14.37 26.03
N VAL A 525 1.98 14.20 25.25
CA VAL A 525 1.72 15.06 24.09
C VAL A 525 0.77 16.17 24.50
N VAL A 526 1.20 17.42 24.33
CA VAL A 526 0.44 18.63 24.62
C VAL A 526 0.19 19.33 23.29
N MET A 527 -1.07 19.66 23.01
CA MET A 527 -1.40 20.50 21.87
C MET A 527 -1.12 21.95 22.26
N ILE A 528 -0.34 22.66 21.44
CA ILE A 528 -0.08 24.08 21.64
C ILE A 528 -0.81 24.85 20.54
N ASP A 529 -1.58 25.85 20.96
CA ASP A 529 -2.25 26.74 20.01
C ASP A 529 -1.21 27.53 19.20
N GLU A 530 -1.44 27.61 17.89
CA GLU A 530 -0.50 28.22 16.96
C GLU A 530 -0.76 29.73 16.87
N PHE A 531 -0.51 30.44 17.96
CA PHE A 531 -0.55 31.90 17.90
C PHE A 531 0.74 32.44 17.29
N ARG A 532 0.64 32.98 16.07
CA ARG A 532 1.69 33.76 15.37
C ARG A 532 3.01 33.05 15.05
N THR A 533 3.13 31.72 15.18
CA THR A 533 4.39 30.99 14.92
C THR A 533 4.93 31.12 13.48
N SER A 534 4.09 31.51 12.52
CA SER A 534 4.48 31.83 11.12
C SER A 534 4.62 33.33 10.83
N GLN A 535 4.32 34.19 11.82
CA GLN A 535 4.31 35.65 11.71
C GLN A 535 5.38 36.32 12.55
N VAL A 536 5.93 35.65 13.57
CA VAL A 536 7.05 36.15 14.38
C VAL A 536 8.21 35.17 14.38
N CYS A 537 9.44 35.69 14.41
CA CYS A 537 10.63 34.87 14.59
C CYS A 537 10.64 34.26 16.00
N SER A 538 10.87 32.94 16.11
CA SER A 538 10.91 32.25 17.41
C SER A 538 12.10 32.62 18.29
N THR A 539 13.11 33.30 17.74
CA THR A 539 14.32 33.72 18.47
C THR A 539 14.23 35.17 18.94
N CYS A 540 13.83 36.09 18.06
CA CYS A 540 13.80 37.52 18.38
C CYS A 540 12.40 38.09 18.61
N HIS A 541 11.34 37.28 18.46
CA HIS A 541 9.93 37.64 18.61
C HIS A 541 9.47 38.86 17.78
N SER A 542 10.32 39.33 16.88
CA SER A 542 10.00 40.37 15.91
C SER A 542 9.08 39.79 14.86
N ASP A 543 8.14 40.61 14.37
CA ASP A 543 7.36 40.24 13.18
C ASP A 543 8.34 39.85 12.08
N VAL A 544 8.19 38.64 11.54
CA VAL A 544 8.75 38.27 10.24
C VAL A 544 7.90 38.96 9.16
N GLY A 545 7.78 40.29 9.26
CA GLY A 545 7.02 41.13 8.36
C GLY A 545 7.39 40.79 6.93
N LYS A 546 6.41 40.31 6.15
CA LYS A 546 6.56 39.77 4.79
C LYS A 546 8.01 39.34 4.52
N PHE A 547 8.53 38.35 5.24
CA PHE A 547 9.65 37.61 4.68
C PHE A 547 9.09 37.00 3.41
N ALA A 548 9.37 37.68 2.29
CA ALA A 548 9.34 37.05 1.00
C ALA A 548 10.15 35.78 1.21
N VAL A 549 9.47 34.63 1.17
CA VAL A 549 10.09 33.45 0.58
C VAL A 549 10.58 34.01 -0.76
N LEU A 550 11.85 34.40 -0.83
CA LEU A 550 12.42 35.03 -2.01
C LEU A 550 12.06 34.08 -3.15
N LYS A 551 11.07 34.45 -3.97
CA LYS A 551 11.10 34.09 -5.38
C LYS A 551 12.50 34.51 -5.77
N ARG A 552 13.36 33.55 -6.13
CA ARG A 552 14.73 33.81 -6.59
C ARG A 552 14.69 35.06 -7.45
N GLN A 553 15.14 36.20 -6.92
CA GLN A 553 15.48 37.32 -7.75
C GLN A 553 16.67 36.82 -8.57
N ARG A 554 16.52 36.82 -9.89
CA ARG A 554 17.70 36.81 -10.76
C ARG A 554 18.44 38.10 -10.41
N VAL A 555 19.54 37.96 -9.69
CA VAL A 555 20.50 39.06 -9.56
C VAL A 555 21.20 39.12 -10.91
N THR A 556 20.84 40.11 -11.70
CA THR A 556 21.68 40.59 -12.80
C THR A 556 22.81 41.39 -12.16
N GLU A 557 23.98 40.78 -12.02
CA GLU A 557 25.23 41.54 -11.91
C GLU A 557 25.85 41.60 -13.30
N ASP A 558 26.15 42.82 -13.73
CA ASP A 558 27.00 43.20 -14.87
C ASP A 558 26.55 42.80 -16.29
N GLY A 559 25.25 42.85 -16.58
CA GLY A 559 24.77 43.04 -17.95
C GLY A 559 25.07 41.93 -18.97
N ILE A 560 25.59 40.78 -18.56
CA ILE A 560 25.90 39.65 -19.46
C ILE A 560 25.07 38.43 -19.08
N GLN A 561 24.20 37.98 -20.00
CA GLN A 561 23.51 36.70 -19.89
C GLN A 561 24.52 35.56 -20.13
N THR A 562 25.03 34.95 -19.05
CA THR A 562 25.77 33.69 -19.18
C THR A 562 24.79 32.51 -19.27
N VAL A 563 24.55 32.08 -20.50
CA VAL A 563 24.04 30.74 -20.82
C VAL A 563 25.18 29.75 -20.60
N THR A 564 24.97 28.72 -19.79
CA THR A 564 25.75 27.48 -19.89
C THR A 564 24.79 26.31 -20.06
N GLU A 565 25.01 25.65 -21.19
CA GLU A 565 24.22 24.62 -21.85
C GLU A 565 24.08 23.33 -21.05
N GLY A 566 22.96 22.64 -21.31
CA GLY A 566 22.61 21.31 -20.83
C GLY A 566 21.18 21.02 -21.28
N GLY A 567 21.05 20.46 -22.48
CA GLY A 567 19.85 20.43 -23.31
C GLY A 567 18.57 19.99 -22.62
N GLY A 568 17.56 20.87 -22.68
CA GLY A 568 16.17 20.54 -22.44
C GLY A 568 15.56 19.91 -23.69
N ARG A 569 14.83 18.82 -23.53
CA ARG A 569 13.76 18.48 -24.47
C ARG A 569 12.58 19.37 -24.11
N GLU A 570 12.14 20.19 -25.05
CA GLU A 570 10.87 20.90 -24.96
C GLU A 570 9.75 19.86 -25.07
N ASP A 571 8.99 19.68 -23.99
CA ASP A 571 7.67 19.06 -24.06
C ASP A 571 6.69 20.18 -24.48
N GLU A 572 5.83 19.92 -25.48
CA GLU A 572 4.88 20.86 -26.11
C GLU A 572 3.81 21.49 -25.17
N ASP A 573 3.89 21.29 -23.85
CA ASP A 573 2.90 21.77 -22.86
C ASP A 573 3.39 22.92 -21.95
N GLY A 574 4.40 23.68 -22.36
CA GLY A 574 4.69 25.03 -21.82
C GLY A 574 4.91 25.16 -20.30
N ARG A 575 5.22 24.09 -19.56
CA ARG A 575 5.42 24.12 -18.10
C ARG A 575 6.80 23.63 -17.70
N GLY A 576 7.75 24.56 -17.63
CA GLY A 576 9.12 24.32 -17.17
C GLY A 576 9.22 23.73 -15.76
N ARG A 577 9.96 22.62 -15.61
CA ARG A 577 10.35 22.03 -14.31
C ARG A 577 11.46 22.85 -13.66
N THR A 578 11.28 23.28 -12.42
CA THR A 578 12.38 23.81 -11.58
C THR A 578 12.98 22.70 -10.71
N SER A 579 14.26 22.41 -10.95
CA SER A 579 15.14 21.57 -10.13
C SER A 579 15.80 22.41 -9.04
N TYR A 580 15.86 21.91 -7.80
CA TYR A 580 16.69 22.48 -6.73
C TYR A 580 17.93 21.59 -6.55
N LYS A 581 19.12 22.13 -6.87
CA LYS A 581 20.43 21.58 -6.47
C LYS A 581 20.87 22.24 -5.16
N THR A 582 21.25 21.42 -4.18
CA THR A 582 22.18 21.81 -3.11
C THR A 582 23.61 21.66 -3.64
N CYS A 583 24.49 22.60 -3.30
CA CYS A 583 25.88 22.66 -3.73
C CYS A 583 26.66 21.43 -3.26
N HIS A 584 27.12 20.60 -4.20
CA HIS A 584 28.52 20.21 -4.41
C HIS A 584 28.59 19.49 -5.78
N ASN A 585 29.35 20.07 -6.70
CA ASN A 585 29.62 19.54 -8.05
C ASN A 585 30.52 18.30 -7.97
N VAL A 586 30.28 17.28 -8.81
CA VAL A 586 31.22 16.78 -9.84
C VAL A 586 30.42 16.18 -11.01
N ARG A 587 30.95 16.44 -12.21
CA ARG A 587 30.52 16.25 -13.60
C ARG A 587 29.74 14.99 -14.00
N ALA A 588 28.89 15.21 -15.00
CA ALA A 588 28.32 14.26 -15.93
C ALA A 588 29.31 13.92 -17.06
N GLU A 589 29.14 12.76 -17.69
CA GLU A 589 29.35 12.61 -19.12
C GLU A 589 28.11 11.96 -19.75
N GLU A 590 27.67 12.57 -20.83
CA GLU A 590 26.55 12.21 -21.69
C GLU A 590 26.98 11.14 -22.70
N PHE A 591 26.03 10.31 -23.18
CA PHE A 591 26.06 9.84 -24.56
C PHE A 591 24.63 9.65 -25.07
N SER A 592 24.44 10.14 -26.29
CA SER A 592 23.21 10.29 -27.07
C SER A 592 22.85 9.06 -27.93
N ASP A 593 21.54 8.92 -28.20
CA ASP A 593 20.86 8.44 -29.41
C ASP A 593 21.49 7.35 -30.31
N ARG A 594 20.76 6.23 -30.54
CA ARG A 594 19.91 5.97 -31.73
C ARG A 594 19.42 4.52 -31.84
N GLU A 595 18.27 4.40 -32.53
CA GLU A 595 17.75 3.30 -33.37
C GLU A 595 16.81 2.20 -32.81
N LEU A 596 15.63 2.21 -33.44
CA LEU A 596 14.66 1.14 -33.63
C LEU A 596 15.32 -0.18 -34.09
N ARG A 597 14.88 -1.33 -33.52
CA ARG A 597 14.81 -2.65 -34.20
C ARG A 597 14.14 -3.74 -33.33
N SER A 598 13.00 -4.23 -33.84
CA SER A 598 12.36 -5.56 -33.75
C SER A 598 12.56 -6.53 -32.55
N PHE A 599 11.38 -6.98 -32.07
CA PHE A 599 10.94 -8.20 -31.36
C PHE A 599 11.87 -9.40 -31.09
N SER A 600 11.76 -9.95 -29.87
CA SER A 600 11.53 -11.40 -29.61
C SER A 600 11.11 -11.63 -28.14
N LEU A 601 10.12 -12.50 -27.92
CA LEU A 601 9.37 -12.72 -26.68
C LEU A 601 9.73 -14.09 -26.03
N VAL A 602 9.59 -14.14 -24.68
CA VAL A 602 9.46 -15.31 -23.77
C VAL A 602 10.75 -16.01 -23.27
N PRO A 603 10.97 -16.08 -21.94
CA PRO A 603 11.79 -17.12 -21.29
C PRO A 603 10.93 -18.32 -20.84
N HIS A 604 11.37 -19.53 -21.22
CA HIS A 604 10.81 -20.84 -20.88
C HIS A 604 10.49 -21.03 -19.37
N ALA A 605 9.28 -21.51 -19.07
CA ALA A 605 8.87 -21.92 -17.73
C ALA A 605 9.58 -23.22 -17.30
N SER A 606 10.30 -23.19 -16.17
CA SER A 606 10.98 -24.36 -15.62
C SER A 606 10.08 -25.14 -14.64
N PHE A 607 9.71 -26.37 -14.98
CA PHE A 607 8.93 -27.28 -14.12
C PHE A 607 9.80 -27.89 -13.00
N SER A 608 9.69 -27.37 -11.77
CA SER A 608 10.33 -27.93 -10.57
C SER A 608 9.31 -28.52 -9.59
N ALA A 609 9.62 -29.69 -9.02
CA ALA A 609 8.77 -30.35 -8.04
C ALA A 609 8.69 -29.55 -6.71
N PRO A 610 7.52 -29.52 -6.03
CA PRO A 610 7.36 -28.83 -4.76
C PRO A 610 8.07 -29.55 -3.59
N PHE A 611 8.69 -28.78 -2.69
CA PHE A 611 9.25 -29.27 -1.43
C PHE A 611 8.19 -29.23 -0.32
N ILE A 612 8.13 -30.26 0.51
CA ILE A 612 7.25 -30.34 1.70
C ILE A 612 8.01 -29.76 2.89
N ALA A 613 7.40 -28.86 3.66
CA ALA A 613 7.97 -28.36 4.91
C ALA A 613 7.50 -29.22 6.09
N VAL A 614 8.42 -29.84 6.81
CA VAL A 614 8.23 -30.53 8.08
C VAL A 614 8.58 -29.56 9.20
N THR A 615 7.61 -29.29 10.06
CA THR A 615 7.71 -28.38 11.22
C THR A 615 7.09 -29.09 12.43
N PRO A 616 7.30 -28.63 13.68
CA PRO A 616 6.63 -29.20 14.86
C PRO A 616 5.11 -29.36 14.69
N THR A 617 4.47 -28.48 13.92
CA THR A 617 3.04 -28.56 13.58
C THR A 617 2.66 -29.68 12.60
N ILE A 618 3.54 -30.01 11.66
CA ILE A 618 3.28 -30.99 10.58
C ILE A 618 3.84 -32.37 10.95
N TRP A 619 4.82 -32.42 11.85
CA TRP A 619 5.48 -33.64 12.29
C TRP A 619 4.52 -34.69 12.88
N PRO A 620 3.56 -34.36 13.74
CA PRO A 620 2.58 -35.32 14.24
C PRO A 620 1.71 -35.95 13.14
N GLU A 621 1.42 -35.21 12.06
CA GLU A 621 0.61 -35.69 10.94
C GLU A 621 1.37 -36.64 10.00
N LEU A 622 2.71 -36.60 10.02
CA LEU A 622 3.57 -37.46 9.20
C LEU A 622 3.94 -38.78 9.90
N GLN A 623 3.52 -38.99 11.15
CA GLN A 623 3.84 -40.22 11.88
C GLN A 623 2.89 -41.37 11.50
N PRO A 624 3.41 -42.59 11.34
CA PRO A 624 2.56 -43.76 11.12
C PRO A 624 1.68 -44.00 12.36
N LYS A 625 0.38 -44.23 12.14
CA LYS A 625 -0.64 -44.41 13.20
C LYS A 625 -0.51 -45.73 13.99
N SER A 626 0.56 -46.50 13.82
CA SER A 626 0.72 -47.84 14.38
C SER A 626 1.85 -47.93 15.43
N GLY A 627 1.47 -48.08 16.70
CA GLY A 627 2.13 -48.98 17.67
C GLY A 627 3.39 -48.53 18.44
N LYS A 628 3.24 -48.39 19.77
CA LYS A 628 4.17 -48.78 20.86
C LYS A 628 5.61 -48.21 20.93
N ARG A 629 5.86 -46.95 20.52
CA ARG A 629 7.00 -46.18 21.08
C ARG A 629 6.52 -44.78 21.47
N LYS A 630 6.84 -44.33 22.70
CA LYS A 630 6.67 -42.93 23.10
C LYS A 630 7.40 -42.06 22.08
N ALA A 631 6.63 -41.31 21.29
CA ALA A 631 7.18 -40.45 20.26
C ALA A 631 8.00 -39.33 20.93
N PRO A 632 9.15 -38.94 20.36
CA PRO A 632 9.86 -37.77 20.83
C PRO A 632 8.96 -36.53 20.69
N GLY A 633 8.85 -35.76 21.77
CA GLY A 633 7.97 -34.59 21.84
C GLY A 633 8.40 -33.44 20.92
N GLU A 634 9.67 -33.43 20.52
CA GLU A 634 10.27 -32.37 19.72
C GLU A 634 10.93 -32.89 18.43
N LEU A 635 10.96 -32.04 17.40
CA LEU A 635 11.55 -32.34 16.09
C LEU A 635 13.07 -32.58 16.20
N HIS A 636 13.70 -32.02 17.23
CA HIS A 636 15.13 -32.17 17.56
C HIS A 636 15.45 -33.62 17.96
N ASP A 637 14.68 -34.18 18.90
CA ASP A 637 14.84 -35.55 19.40
C ASP A 637 14.60 -36.62 18.33
N ALA A 638 13.72 -36.33 17.37
CA ALA A 638 13.40 -37.23 16.27
C ALA A 638 14.56 -37.40 15.25
N PHE A 639 15.51 -36.46 15.24
CA PHE A 639 16.65 -36.48 14.33
C PHE A 639 17.95 -36.19 15.11
N PRO A 640 18.53 -37.19 15.81
CA PRO A 640 19.73 -37.03 16.64
C PRO A 640 20.95 -36.48 15.88
N SER A 641 20.93 -36.57 14.55
CA SER A 641 21.96 -35.99 13.66
C SER A 641 21.94 -34.45 13.65
N ILE A 642 20.83 -33.81 14.03
CA ILE A 642 20.69 -32.34 14.06
C ILE A 642 21.61 -31.73 15.12
N GLY A 643 21.72 -32.36 16.30
CA GLY A 643 22.64 -31.89 17.35
C GLY A 643 24.10 -31.82 16.90
N ARG A 644 24.53 -32.69 15.97
CA ARG A 644 25.89 -32.62 15.38
C ARG A 644 26.09 -31.43 14.43
N LEU A 645 25.01 -30.80 13.98
CA LEU A 645 25.01 -29.68 13.03
C LEU A 645 24.88 -28.31 13.72
N GLU A 646 24.58 -28.25 15.02
CA GLU A 646 24.45 -27.04 15.84
C GLU A 646 25.79 -26.44 16.32
N SER A 647 26.83 -26.49 15.48
CA SER A 647 28.15 -25.92 15.80
C SER A 647 28.31 -24.49 15.27
N GLY A 648 29.10 -23.67 15.98
CA GLY A 648 29.54 -22.34 15.52
C GLY A 648 28.46 -21.26 15.51
N GLY A 649 27.63 -21.17 16.56
CA GLY A 649 26.60 -20.12 16.69
C GLY A 649 25.34 -20.36 15.83
N LYS A 650 25.08 -21.62 15.49
CA LYS A 650 23.90 -22.06 14.72
C LYS A 650 22.94 -22.80 15.64
N THR A 651 21.72 -22.30 15.80
CA THR A 651 20.66 -22.97 16.57
C THR A 651 19.65 -23.56 15.60
N PHE A 652 19.19 -24.79 15.82
CA PHE A 652 18.17 -25.40 14.95
C PHE A 652 16.89 -24.55 14.91
N ALA A 653 16.34 -24.33 13.71
CA ALA A 653 15.18 -23.45 13.50
C ALA A 653 13.83 -24.19 13.48
N ASP A 654 13.78 -25.41 14.03
CA ASP A 654 12.60 -26.28 14.05
C ASP A 654 11.92 -26.44 12.69
N ARG A 655 12.73 -26.50 11.63
CA ARG A 655 12.22 -26.60 10.27
C ARG A 655 13.13 -27.46 9.41
N ILE A 656 12.49 -28.41 8.75
CA ILE A 656 13.09 -29.25 7.72
C ILE A 656 12.23 -29.10 6.46
N THR A 657 12.81 -28.96 5.28
CA THR A 657 12.07 -29.11 4.02
C THR A 657 12.57 -30.33 3.27
N THR A 658 11.68 -31.24 2.89
CA THR A 658 12.03 -32.47 2.19
C THR A 658 11.26 -32.61 0.88
N ASP A 659 11.92 -33.15 -0.14
CA ASP A 659 11.27 -33.63 -1.37
C ASP A 659 11.07 -35.15 -1.34
N GLY A 660 11.20 -35.79 -0.17
CA GLY A 660 11.15 -37.25 0.03
C GLY A 660 12.45 -37.98 -0.34
N VAL A 661 13.48 -37.26 -0.82
CA VAL A 661 14.81 -37.83 -1.15
C VAL A 661 15.94 -37.04 -0.50
N SER A 662 15.76 -35.74 -0.33
CA SER A 662 16.66 -34.79 0.32
C SER A 662 15.92 -34.04 1.40
N ALA A 663 16.60 -33.72 2.49
CA ALA A 663 16.11 -32.86 3.54
C ALA A 663 17.03 -31.64 3.65
N SER A 664 16.45 -30.44 3.65
CA SER A 664 17.14 -29.20 3.99
C SER A 664 16.76 -28.84 5.41
N VAL A 665 17.73 -28.80 6.30
CA VAL A 665 17.57 -28.46 7.71
C VAL A 665 17.90 -26.98 7.87
N TYR A 666 17.04 -26.23 8.52
CA TYR A 666 17.21 -24.78 8.68
C TYR A 666 17.78 -24.48 10.07
N PHE A 667 18.75 -23.58 10.12
CA PHE A 667 19.36 -23.10 11.34
C PHE A 667 19.21 -21.58 11.43
N LEU A 668 18.93 -21.09 12.62
CA LEU A 668 19.08 -19.70 13.00
C LEU A 668 20.58 -19.43 13.18
N VAL A 669 21.06 -18.37 12.54
CA VAL A 669 22.44 -17.90 12.67
C VAL A 669 22.35 -16.47 13.16
N GLU A 670 23.16 -16.10 14.16
CA GLU A 670 23.23 -14.73 14.62
C GLU A 670 23.51 -13.79 13.44
N LYS A 671 22.63 -12.80 13.29
CA LYS A 671 22.68 -11.88 12.16
C LYS A 671 23.82 -10.90 12.40
N ARG A 672 25.00 -11.18 11.83
CA ARG A 672 26.03 -10.15 11.67
C ARG A 672 25.44 -9.03 10.82
N THR A 673 25.15 -7.89 11.44
CA THR A 673 24.76 -6.68 10.73
C THR A 673 25.88 -6.31 9.78
N PRO A 674 25.62 -6.18 8.46
CA PRO A 674 26.60 -5.57 7.58
C PRO A 674 26.91 -4.16 8.11
N PRO A 675 28.18 -3.75 8.14
CA PRO A 675 28.51 -2.37 8.50
C PRO A 675 27.79 -1.40 7.54
N PRO A 676 27.39 -0.22 8.03
CA PRO A 676 26.80 0.82 7.18
C PRO A 676 27.74 1.15 6.00
N GLU A 677 27.15 1.51 4.85
CA GLU A 677 27.81 1.66 3.53
C GLU A 677 28.97 2.69 3.52
N ASP A 678 29.11 3.53 4.55
CA ASP A 678 30.10 4.61 4.64
C ASP A 678 31.23 4.39 5.69
N ARG A 679 31.40 3.19 6.24
CA ARG A 679 32.44 2.96 7.28
C ARG A 679 33.76 2.51 6.67
N ALA A 680 34.84 3.25 6.96
CA ALA A 680 36.21 2.79 6.73
C ALA A 680 36.41 1.39 7.35
N VAL A 681 36.76 0.41 6.54
CA VAL A 681 37.06 -0.95 7.01
C VAL A 681 38.53 -0.98 7.41
N HIS A 682 38.80 -1.09 8.71
CA HIS A 682 40.16 -1.29 9.19
C HIS A 682 40.65 -2.68 8.76
N ILE A 683 41.54 -2.71 7.78
CA ILE A 683 42.23 -3.92 7.33
C ILE A 683 43.46 -4.09 8.22
N HIS A 684 43.50 -5.18 8.96
CA HIS A 684 44.68 -5.49 9.78
C HIS A 684 45.83 -5.94 8.85
N PRO A 685 47.11 -5.59 9.11
CA PRO A 685 48.20 -5.86 8.18
C PRO A 685 48.33 -7.32 7.73
N LYS A 686 48.06 -8.26 8.66
CA LYS A 686 48.05 -9.72 8.39
C LYS A 686 46.80 -10.27 7.66
N GLN A 687 45.84 -9.43 7.26
CA GLN A 687 44.63 -9.87 6.55
C GLN A 687 44.83 -9.94 5.05
N ARG A 688 44.23 -10.97 4.43
CA ARG A 688 44.15 -11.09 2.98
C ARG A 688 43.04 -10.17 2.47
N VAL A 689 43.31 -9.37 1.46
CA VAL A 689 42.29 -8.52 0.82
C VAL A 689 42.07 -9.03 -0.58
N VAL A 690 40.81 -9.18 -0.97
CA VAL A 690 40.45 -9.68 -2.30
C VAL A 690 39.43 -8.74 -2.95
N GLY A 691 39.78 -8.17 -4.09
CA GLY A 691 38.83 -7.51 -4.99
C GLY A 691 38.26 -8.53 -5.96
N LEU A 692 36.95 -8.70 -6.01
CA LEU A 692 36.25 -9.62 -6.89
C LEU A 692 35.27 -8.85 -7.78
N ASP A 693 35.41 -9.02 -9.10
CA ASP A 693 34.49 -8.50 -10.10
C ASP A 693 33.66 -9.66 -10.70
N PRO A 694 32.32 -9.56 -10.72
CA PRO A 694 31.51 -10.51 -11.47
C PRO A 694 31.67 -10.29 -12.99
N GLY A 695 32.62 -11.01 -13.57
CA GLY A 695 32.96 -10.92 -15.00
C GLY A 695 31.88 -11.40 -15.98
N LYS A 696 32.08 -11.05 -17.26
CA LYS A 696 31.39 -11.64 -18.42
C LYS A 696 32.14 -12.89 -18.88
N HIS A 697 31.41 -13.81 -19.54
CA HIS A 697 31.95 -15.07 -20.09
C HIS A 697 33.32 -14.86 -20.78
N PRO A 698 34.35 -15.68 -20.48
CA PRO A 698 34.29 -17.05 -19.95
C PRO A 698 34.27 -17.20 -18.43
N ASP A 699 34.68 -16.19 -17.66
CA ASP A 699 34.74 -16.25 -16.20
C ASP A 699 33.49 -15.65 -15.56
N PHE A 700 33.00 -16.25 -14.48
CA PHE A 700 31.86 -15.69 -13.74
C PHE A 700 32.31 -14.84 -12.55
N LEU A 701 33.59 -14.94 -12.19
CA LEU A 701 34.22 -14.15 -11.15
C LEU A 701 35.71 -14.08 -11.45
N THR A 702 36.20 -12.86 -11.56
CA THR A 702 37.63 -12.54 -11.69
C THR A 702 38.02 -11.63 -10.52
N GLY A 703 39.30 -11.56 -10.19
CA GLY A 703 39.72 -10.71 -9.10
C GLY A 703 41.18 -10.83 -8.75
N ILE A 704 41.64 -9.94 -7.88
CA ILE A 704 43.01 -9.91 -7.39
C ILE A 704 42.98 -10.06 -5.88
N ALA A 705 43.75 -11.02 -5.37
CA ALA A 705 44.04 -11.16 -3.96
C ALA A 705 45.42 -10.60 -3.65
N VAL A 706 45.47 -9.75 -2.62
CA VAL A 706 46.72 -9.18 -2.12
C VAL A 706 46.95 -9.71 -0.71
N THR A 707 48.16 -10.22 -0.47
CA THR A 707 48.66 -10.55 0.87
C THR A 707 50.03 -9.92 1.08
N GLY A 708 50.21 -9.18 2.17
CA GLY A 708 51.47 -8.52 2.50
C GLY A 708 51.34 -7.61 3.70
N ASP A 709 52.47 -7.16 4.25
CA ASP A 709 52.48 -6.08 5.24
C ASP A 709 52.13 -4.78 4.51
N TRP A 710 51.02 -4.14 4.92
CA TRP A 710 50.46 -3.00 4.18
C TRP A 710 51.34 -1.75 4.29
N ASP A 711 52.37 -1.82 5.15
CA ASP A 711 53.41 -0.81 5.40
C ASP A 711 54.63 -0.92 4.47
N GLY A 712 54.64 -1.84 3.48
CA GLY A 712 55.34 -1.60 2.22
C GLY A 712 56.62 -2.38 1.87
N ILE A 713 56.83 -3.62 2.33
CA ILE A 713 58.10 -4.34 2.01
C ILE A 713 57.93 -5.67 1.25
N GLU A 714 56.81 -6.40 1.36
CA GLU A 714 56.52 -7.56 0.49
C GLU A 714 55.02 -7.67 0.17
N ARG A 715 54.64 -7.48 -1.10
CA ARG A 715 53.27 -7.71 -1.61
C ARG A 715 53.27 -8.91 -2.54
N GLN A 716 52.48 -9.93 -2.20
CA GLN A 716 52.15 -11.02 -3.10
C GLN A 716 50.76 -10.80 -3.68
N GLU A 717 50.69 -10.66 -5.00
CA GLU A 717 49.45 -10.57 -5.78
C GLU A 717 49.14 -11.93 -6.40
N GLU A 718 47.90 -12.40 -6.21
CA GLU A 718 47.40 -13.65 -6.78
C GLU A 718 46.13 -13.34 -7.60
N ILE A 719 46.15 -13.70 -8.88
CA ILE A 719 44.98 -13.57 -9.75
C ILE A 719 44.00 -14.72 -9.45
N ILE A 720 42.73 -14.36 -9.23
CA ILE A 720 41.63 -15.31 -8.99
C ILE A 720 40.72 -15.33 -10.21
N ASP A 721 40.83 -16.38 -11.00
CA ASP A 721 39.92 -16.64 -12.11
C ASP A 721 39.05 -17.89 -11.84
N LEU A 722 37.74 -17.68 -11.92
CA LEU A 722 36.73 -18.72 -11.77
C LEU A 722 35.89 -18.86 -13.06
N GLY A 723 36.32 -19.79 -13.90
CA GLY A 723 35.67 -20.15 -15.17
C GLY A 723 34.24 -20.64 -15.04
N THR A 724 33.34 -20.06 -15.83
CA THR A 724 31.93 -20.46 -15.95
C THR A 724 31.83 -21.89 -16.47
N ARG A 725 32.50 -22.20 -17.58
CA ARG A 725 32.45 -23.52 -18.23
C ARG A 725 32.90 -24.64 -17.28
N ASP A 726 34.00 -24.40 -16.57
CA ASP A 726 34.58 -25.33 -15.60
C ASP A 726 33.67 -25.55 -14.40
N PHE A 727 33.13 -24.48 -13.84
CA PHE A 727 32.18 -24.55 -12.73
C PHE A 727 30.96 -25.40 -13.09
N TYR A 728 30.32 -25.12 -14.22
CA TYR A 728 29.13 -25.87 -14.65
C TYR A 728 29.46 -27.33 -15.01
N HIS A 729 30.65 -27.60 -15.56
CA HIS A 729 31.11 -28.95 -15.84
C HIS A 729 31.31 -29.76 -14.55
N ARG A 730 32.09 -29.24 -13.60
CA ARG A 730 32.39 -29.91 -12.32
C ARG A 730 31.15 -30.05 -11.42
N ALA A 731 30.27 -29.05 -11.42
CA ALA A 731 28.97 -29.12 -10.74
C ALA A 731 28.00 -30.14 -11.40
N GLY A 732 28.35 -30.70 -12.56
CA GLY A 732 27.62 -31.80 -13.19
C GLY A 732 26.40 -31.36 -14.00
N PHE A 733 26.32 -30.09 -14.40
CA PHE A 733 25.19 -29.58 -15.18
C PHE A 733 25.14 -30.20 -16.58
N LYS A 734 26.28 -30.36 -17.27
CA LYS A 734 26.32 -31.04 -18.58
C LYS A 734 25.81 -32.48 -18.48
N LYS A 735 26.30 -33.24 -17.50
CA LYS A 735 25.84 -34.62 -17.22
C LYS A 735 24.35 -34.67 -16.88
N ARG A 736 23.83 -33.67 -16.16
CA ARG A 736 22.39 -33.56 -15.88
C ARG A 736 21.60 -33.33 -17.16
N THR A 737 22.01 -32.39 -18.00
CA THR A 737 21.33 -32.08 -19.26
C THR A 737 21.30 -33.30 -20.17
N PHE A 738 22.45 -33.97 -20.33
CA PHE A 738 22.55 -35.22 -21.08
C PHE A 738 21.59 -36.30 -20.54
N LEU A 739 21.67 -36.62 -19.24
CA LEU A 739 20.81 -37.64 -18.64
C LEU A 739 19.32 -37.28 -18.67
N MET A 740 18.97 -36.00 -18.49
CA MET A 740 17.60 -35.54 -18.61
C MET A 740 17.09 -35.73 -20.03
N HIS A 741 17.88 -35.36 -21.04
CA HIS A 741 17.53 -35.57 -22.44
C HIS A 741 17.32 -37.07 -22.74
N THR A 742 18.30 -37.91 -22.39
CA THR A 742 18.19 -39.37 -22.59
C THR A 742 16.98 -39.97 -21.87
N TRP A 743 16.65 -39.52 -20.66
CA TRP A 743 15.49 -40.01 -19.93
C TRP A 743 14.17 -39.49 -20.50
N MET A 744 14.12 -38.26 -21.00
CA MET A 744 12.95 -37.70 -21.65
C MET A 744 12.66 -38.42 -22.97
N SER A 745 13.69 -38.74 -23.76
CA SER A 745 13.55 -39.51 -25.01
C SER A 745 13.16 -40.97 -24.80
N ARG A 746 13.37 -41.54 -23.61
CA ARG A 746 13.01 -42.94 -23.28
C ARG A 746 11.67 -43.09 -22.55
N ASP A 747 11.08 -42.00 -22.09
CA ASP A 747 9.77 -42.03 -21.44
C ASP A 747 8.71 -41.77 -22.52
N LEU A 748 7.97 -42.81 -22.92
CA LEU A 748 7.08 -42.79 -24.10
C LEU A 748 6.16 -41.56 -24.13
N ASP A 749 5.54 -41.21 -22.99
CA ASP A 749 4.63 -40.07 -22.90
C ASP A 749 5.36 -38.72 -23.08
N VAL A 750 6.61 -38.62 -22.61
CA VAL A 750 7.41 -37.38 -22.69
C VAL A 750 8.11 -37.27 -24.04
N ALA A 751 8.49 -38.39 -24.65
CA ALA A 751 9.01 -38.46 -26.00
C ALA A 751 7.92 -38.05 -27.00
N ALA A 752 6.73 -38.65 -26.90
CA ALA A 752 5.56 -38.27 -27.69
C ALA A 752 5.16 -36.79 -27.46
N PHE A 753 5.26 -36.30 -26.23
CA PHE A 753 5.07 -34.87 -25.95
C PHE A 753 6.10 -34.01 -26.69
N ASN A 754 7.39 -34.35 -26.64
CA ASN A 754 8.45 -33.55 -27.26
C ASN A 754 8.43 -33.60 -28.79
N GLU A 755 8.04 -34.72 -29.39
CA GLU A 755 7.92 -34.89 -30.85
C GLU A 755 6.72 -34.12 -31.41
N ASN A 756 5.59 -34.11 -30.68
CA ASN A 756 4.36 -33.48 -31.13
C ASN A 756 4.15 -32.04 -30.60
N ALA A 757 5.05 -31.56 -29.72
CA ALA A 757 4.96 -30.21 -29.19
C ALA A 757 5.19 -29.17 -30.29
N PRO A 758 4.28 -28.18 -30.44
CA PRO A 758 4.52 -27.06 -31.35
C PRO A 758 5.83 -26.34 -31.00
N PRO A 759 6.58 -25.86 -32.00
CA PRO A 759 7.91 -25.29 -31.80
C PRO A 759 7.95 -24.14 -30.80
N GLY A 760 9.13 -23.96 -30.19
CA GLY A 760 9.39 -22.97 -29.15
C GLY A 760 9.12 -21.52 -29.54
N THR A 761 9.27 -21.25 -30.83
CA THR A 761 9.33 -19.94 -31.48
C THR A 761 8.07 -19.73 -32.33
N THR A 762 6.91 -19.57 -31.69
CA THR A 762 5.65 -19.27 -32.39
C THR A 762 5.49 -17.76 -32.57
N VAL A 763 5.08 -17.34 -33.77
CA VAL A 763 5.01 -15.92 -34.17
C VAL A 763 3.57 -15.40 -34.10
N SER A 764 2.56 -16.29 -34.07
CA SER A 764 1.14 -15.92 -34.02
C SER A 764 0.41 -16.36 -32.72
N LEU A 765 -0.68 -15.65 -32.41
CA LEU A 765 -1.52 -15.92 -31.23
C LEU A 765 -2.23 -17.28 -31.32
N GLU A 766 -2.61 -17.71 -32.52
CA GLU A 766 -3.27 -18.99 -32.77
C GLU A 766 -2.34 -20.18 -32.49
N GLU A 767 -1.08 -20.09 -32.95
CA GLU A 767 -0.06 -21.10 -32.66
C GLU A 767 0.26 -21.18 -31.15
N PHE A 768 0.26 -20.04 -30.47
CA PHE A 768 0.42 -19.99 -29.01
C PHE A 768 -0.76 -20.67 -28.29
N GLY A 769 -2.00 -20.40 -28.73
CA GLY A 769 -3.20 -21.07 -28.21
C GLY A 769 -3.14 -22.59 -28.37
N LYS A 770 -2.78 -23.07 -29.56
CA LYS A 770 -2.59 -24.51 -29.84
C LYS A 770 -1.54 -25.11 -28.91
N ARG A 771 -0.45 -24.41 -28.66
CA ARG A 771 0.63 -24.86 -27.77
C ARG A 771 0.20 -24.90 -26.30
N VAL A 772 -0.53 -23.90 -25.79
CA VAL A 772 -1.02 -23.89 -24.41
C VAL A 772 -1.98 -25.06 -24.18
N THR A 773 -2.90 -25.30 -25.09
CA THR A 773 -3.83 -26.45 -25.03
C THR A 773 -3.07 -27.77 -25.07
N PHE A 774 -2.07 -27.90 -25.94
CA PHE A 774 -1.23 -29.09 -26.03
C PHE A 774 -0.43 -29.35 -24.74
N VAL A 775 0.17 -28.31 -24.15
CA VAL A 775 0.91 -28.42 -22.88
C VAL A 775 -0.03 -28.73 -21.71
N ALA A 776 -1.22 -28.14 -21.67
CA ALA A 776 -2.21 -28.40 -20.62
C ALA A 776 -2.72 -29.85 -20.66
N ALA A 777 -3.04 -30.35 -21.87
CA ALA A 777 -3.48 -31.74 -22.07
C ALA A 777 -2.41 -32.76 -21.63
N ASN A 778 -1.13 -32.42 -21.79
CA ASN A 778 0.00 -33.30 -21.48
C ASN A 778 0.73 -32.94 -20.17
N LEU A 779 0.16 -32.05 -19.34
CA LEU A 779 0.83 -31.56 -18.13
C LEU A 779 1.13 -32.70 -17.14
N TYR A 780 0.26 -33.69 -17.07
CA TYR A 780 0.39 -34.81 -16.16
C TYR A 780 1.65 -35.65 -16.44
N CYS A 781 1.98 -35.94 -17.71
CA CYS A 781 3.17 -36.73 -18.03
C CYS A 781 4.47 -35.99 -17.67
N LEU A 782 4.51 -34.66 -17.91
CA LEU A 782 5.62 -33.80 -17.52
C LEU A 782 5.81 -33.72 -16.01
N VAL A 783 4.70 -33.59 -15.25
CA VAL A 783 4.72 -33.59 -13.78
C VAL A 783 5.19 -34.94 -13.26
N ARG A 784 4.64 -36.05 -13.76
CA ARG A 784 5.04 -37.43 -13.42
C ARG A 784 6.54 -37.63 -13.65
N PHE A 785 7.04 -37.24 -14.81
CA PHE A 785 8.46 -37.34 -15.15
C PHE A 785 9.35 -36.49 -14.23
N HIS A 786 9.03 -35.20 -14.06
CA HIS A 786 9.88 -34.29 -13.27
C HIS A 786 9.82 -34.53 -11.75
N THR A 787 8.79 -35.23 -11.27
CA THR A 787 8.65 -35.69 -9.88
C THR A 787 9.18 -37.11 -9.67
N ALA A 788 9.59 -37.82 -10.73
CA ALA A 788 10.15 -39.15 -10.61
C ALA A 788 11.39 -39.18 -9.69
N ARG A 789 11.51 -40.23 -8.88
CA ARG A 789 12.60 -40.39 -7.90
C ARG A 789 14.00 -40.28 -8.53
N ARG A 790 14.17 -40.83 -9.75
CA ARG A 790 15.43 -40.74 -10.53
C ARG A 790 15.81 -39.28 -10.86
N VAL A 791 14.83 -38.47 -11.26
CA VAL A 791 15.00 -37.06 -11.61
C VAL A 791 15.31 -36.23 -10.35
N ARG A 792 14.61 -36.49 -9.24
CA ARG A 792 14.91 -35.88 -7.93
C ARG A 792 16.33 -36.22 -7.45
N LYS A 793 16.75 -37.50 -7.51
CA LYS A 793 18.11 -37.93 -7.16
C LYS A 793 19.17 -37.22 -8.01
N LEU A 794 18.95 -37.10 -9.33
CA LEU A 794 19.88 -36.40 -10.22
C LEU A 794 19.98 -34.90 -9.88
N ARG A 795 18.85 -34.22 -9.66
CA ARG A 795 18.81 -32.82 -9.23
C ARG A 795 19.53 -32.61 -7.90
N ARG A 796 19.33 -33.51 -6.92
CA ARG A 796 20.04 -33.51 -5.64
C ARG A 796 21.55 -33.62 -5.84
N ARG A 797 22.02 -34.59 -6.63
CA ARG A 797 23.46 -34.77 -6.91
C ARG A 797 24.10 -33.50 -7.51
N VAL A 798 23.42 -32.85 -8.45
CA VAL A 798 23.89 -31.60 -9.08
C VAL A 798 23.89 -30.44 -8.08
N THR A 799 22.88 -30.36 -7.21
CA THR A 799 22.81 -29.33 -6.17
C THR A 799 23.94 -29.49 -5.15
N ILE A 800 24.21 -30.73 -4.72
CA ILE A 800 25.33 -31.03 -3.81
C ILE A 800 26.67 -30.69 -4.48
N LYS A 801 26.89 -31.14 -5.72
CA LYS A 801 28.11 -30.83 -6.46
C LYS A 801 28.30 -29.33 -6.67
N ARG A 802 27.24 -28.60 -7.02
CA ARG A 802 27.26 -27.13 -7.10
C ARG A 802 27.71 -26.53 -5.76
N GLN A 803 27.17 -27.00 -4.64
CA GLN A 803 27.58 -26.48 -3.32
C GLN A 803 29.05 -26.78 -3.01
N ILE A 804 29.53 -27.97 -3.35
CA ILE A 804 30.96 -28.34 -3.22
C ILE A 804 31.84 -27.41 -4.07
N GLU A 805 31.44 -27.10 -5.31
CA GLU A 805 32.19 -26.18 -6.16
C GLU A 805 32.15 -24.73 -5.66
N VAL A 806 31.02 -24.28 -5.10
CA VAL A 806 30.92 -22.97 -4.42
C VAL A 806 31.86 -22.92 -3.21
N ASP A 807 31.90 -23.98 -2.39
CA ASP A 807 32.79 -24.07 -1.23
C ASP A 807 34.26 -24.11 -1.68
N ARG A 808 34.59 -24.82 -2.78
CA ARG A 808 35.93 -24.82 -3.37
C ARG A 808 36.33 -23.43 -3.86
N ALA A 809 35.43 -22.70 -4.52
CA ALA A 809 35.66 -21.32 -4.93
C ALA A 809 35.92 -20.41 -3.72
N CYS A 810 35.12 -20.51 -2.66
CA CYS A 810 35.32 -19.75 -1.42
C CYS A 810 36.66 -20.08 -0.74
N LYS A 811 37.08 -21.35 -0.74
CA LYS A 811 38.39 -21.76 -0.22
C LYS A 811 39.54 -21.17 -1.03
N ARG A 812 39.43 -21.11 -2.37
CA ARG A 812 40.44 -20.45 -3.22
C ARG A 812 40.53 -18.95 -2.92
N ILE A 813 39.37 -18.28 -2.82
CA ILE A 813 39.30 -16.84 -2.52
C ILE A 813 39.96 -16.53 -1.17
N THR A 814 39.65 -17.32 -0.14
CA THR A 814 40.11 -17.04 1.23
C THR A 814 41.50 -17.59 1.54
N ALA A 815 41.96 -18.61 0.80
CA ALA A 815 43.20 -19.34 1.06
C ALA A 815 43.38 -19.77 2.54
N GLY A 816 42.28 -19.99 3.27
CA GLY A 816 42.29 -20.31 4.71
C GLY A 816 42.66 -19.14 5.65
N LYS A 817 42.85 -17.92 5.14
CA LYS A 817 43.21 -16.73 5.92
C LYS A 817 41.98 -15.89 6.28
N LYS A 818 42.09 -15.05 7.33
CA LYS A 818 41.09 -13.99 7.59
C LYS A 818 41.10 -13.02 6.41
N THR A 819 39.97 -12.95 5.71
CA THR A 819 39.88 -12.30 4.40
C THR A 819 38.85 -11.17 4.41
N VAL A 820 39.23 -10.00 3.90
CA VAL A 820 38.30 -8.92 3.54
C VAL A 820 38.07 -8.99 2.03
N VAL A 821 36.81 -9.07 1.61
CA VAL A 821 36.42 -9.24 0.21
C VAL A 821 35.65 -8.00 -0.24
N ALA A 822 36.24 -7.22 -1.13
CA ALA A 822 35.57 -6.19 -1.89
C ALA A 822 34.86 -6.85 -3.08
N PHE A 823 33.54 -6.82 -3.11
CA PHE A 823 32.73 -7.47 -4.14
C PHE A 823 32.04 -6.40 -4.99
N GLY A 824 32.37 -6.35 -6.28
CA GLY A 824 31.75 -5.43 -7.23
C GLY A 824 30.24 -5.65 -7.29
N ALA A 825 29.46 -4.58 -7.29
CA ALA A 825 28.00 -4.64 -7.42
C ALA A 825 27.52 -5.04 -8.83
N ALA A 826 28.42 -5.50 -9.71
CA ALA A 826 28.15 -5.57 -11.13
C ALA A 826 27.01 -6.53 -11.51
N GLN A 827 26.16 -6.06 -12.42
CA GLN A 827 25.00 -6.77 -12.93
C GLN A 827 25.32 -7.41 -14.28
N VAL A 828 25.73 -8.68 -14.29
CA VAL A 828 26.03 -9.39 -15.55
C VAL A 828 24.76 -9.54 -16.41
N TRP A 829 24.82 -9.09 -17.66
CA TRP A 829 23.77 -9.29 -18.65
C TRP A 829 23.76 -10.75 -19.14
N ALA A 830 22.84 -11.56 -18.62
CA ALA A 830 22.47 -12.85 -19.21
C ALA A 830 21.08 -12.72 -19.87
N GLY A 831 21.03 -12.10 -21.06
CA GLY A 831 19.79 -11.77 -21.76
C GLY A 831 19.00 -10.59 -21.16
N ARG A 832 17.84 -10.25 -21.76
CA ARG A 832 17.00 -9.04 -21.49
C ARG A 832 16.41 -8.91 -20.07
N THR A 833 16.87 -9.68 -19.08
CA THR A 833 16.49 -9.51 -17.68
C THR A 833 17.70 -9.33 -16.80
N LYS A 834 17.80 -8.17 -16.13
CA LYS A 834 18.81 -7.85 -15.12
C LYS A 834 18.79 -8.91 -13.99
N ARG A 835 19.77 -9.81 -13.96
CA ARG A 835 20.02 -10.75 -12.85
C ARG A 835 21.51 -11.00 -12.70
N GLN A 836 22.04 -10.88 -11.48
CA GLN A 836 23.38 -11.36 -11.17
C GLN A 836 23.51 -12.86 -11.48
N CYS A 837 24.70 -13.26 -11.93
CA CYS A 837 24.99 -14.65 -12.28
C CYS A 837 24.69 -15.57 -11.08
N GLY A 838 23.94 -16.66 -11.29
CA GLY A 838 23.52 -17.57 -10.20
C GLY A 838 24.66 -18.11 -9.32
N PRO A 839 25.84 -18.42 -9.86
CA PRO A 839 27.04 -18.78 -9.08
C PRO A 839 27.59 -17.64 -8.20
N CYS A 840 27.67 -16.42 -8.72
CA CYS A 840 28.22 -15.22 -8.06
C CYS A 840 27.56 -14.97 -6.69
N GLU A 841 26.23 -14.93 -6.70
CA GLU A 841 25.42 -14.70 -5.51
C GLU A 841 25.54 -15.86 -4.49
N SER A 842 25.82 -17.08 -4.97
CA SER A 842 26.03 -18.24 -4.09
C SER A 842 27.38 -18.16 -3.38
N VAL A 843 28.43 -17.74 -4.08
CA VAL A 843 29.77 -17.51 -3.53
C VAL A 843 29.73 -16.37 -2.51
N LYS A 844 29.13 -15.23 -2.85
CA LYS A 844 28.96 -14.08 -1.95
C LYS A 844 28.34 -14.47 -0.61
N ARG A 845 27.19 -15.15 -0.62
CA ARG A 845 26.51 -15.61 0.61
C ARG A 845 27.36 -16.60 1.40
N ARG A 846 28.12 -17.46 0.72
CA ARG A 846 28.91 -18.51 1.37
C ARG A 846 30.18 -17.96 2.02
N LEU A 847 30.84 -16.96 1.40
CA LEU A 847 31.97 -16.23 1.97
C LEU A 847 31.60 -15.57 3.31
N SER A 848 30.47 -14.86 3.35
CA SER A 848 30.00 -14.17 4.56
C SER A 848 29.59 -15.12 5.68
N SER A 849 28.99 -16.27 5.34
CA SER A 849 28.33 -17.15 6.32
C SER A 849 29.17 -18.31 6.84
N HIS A 850 30.09 -18.86 6.04
CA HIS A 850 30.83 -20.09 6.37
C HIS A 850 32.34 -19.93 6.43
N HIS A 851 32.89 -18.93 5.74
CA HIS A 851 34.33 -18.69 5.73
C HIS A 851 34.74 -17.48 6.59
N GLY A 852 33.79 -16.84 7.26
CA GLY A 852 34.06 -15.73 8.18
C GLY A 852 34.67 -14.49 7.52
N ALA A 853 34.59 -14.39 6.19
CA ALA A 853 35.12 -13.27 5.44
C ALA A 853 34.26 -12.02 5.63
N THR A 854 34.90 -10.86 5.73
CA THR A 854 34.23 -9.56 5.77
C THR A 854 33.96 -9.14 4.33
N VAL A 855 32.73 -9.30 3.86
CA VAL A 855 32.35 -8.95 2.48
C VAL A 855 31.80 -7.52 2.46
N VAL A 856 32.43 -6.66 1.67
CA VAL A 856 32.07 -5.26 1.44
C VAL A 856 31.58 -5.13 0.00
N MET A 857 30.44 -4.48 -0.20
CA MET A 857 29.95 -4.18 -1.54
C MET A 857 30.54 -2.86 -2.01
N ILE A 858 31.04 -2.82 -3.25
CA ILE A 858 31.52 -1.59 -3.86
C ILE A 858 30.62 -1.25 -5.04
N ASP A 859 30.16 0.00 -5.10
CA ASP A 859 29.32 0.50 -6.19
C ASP A 859 30.07 0.44 -7.52
N GLU A 860 29.33 0.08 -8.57
CA GLU A 860 29.80 -0.33 -9.91
C GLU A 860 30.60 0.76 -10.65
N TYR A 861 30.62 2.00 -10.14
CA TYR A 861 31.22 3.16 -10.82
C TYR A 861 32.75 3.15 -10.89
N ARG A 862 33.43 2.16 -10.30
CA ARG A 862 34.91 2.07 -10.28
C ARG A 862 35.50 0.64 -10.36
N THR A 863 34.72 -0.40 -10.66
CA THR A 863 35.22 -1.80 -10.66
C THR A 863 35.52 -2.38 -12.04
N SER A 864 35.11 -1.72 -13.12
CA SER A 864 35.42 -2.12 -14.51
C SER A 864 36.68 -1.48 -15.03
#